data_AF-A0A518A7W2-F1
#
_entry.id   AF-A0A518A7W2-F1
#
_cell.length_a   1.000
_cell.length_b   1.000
_cell.length_c   1.000
_cell.angle_alpha   90.00
_cell.angle_beta   90.00
_cell.angle_gamma   90.00
#
_symmetry.space_group_name_H-M   'P 1'
#
loop_
_entity.id
_entity.type
_entity.pdbx_description
1 polymer ?
#
loop_
_entity_poly.entity_id
_entity_poly.type
_entity_poly.pdbx_seq_one_letter_code
_entity_poly.pdbx_strand_id
1 'polypeptide(L)'
;MTEPDLSTTDRRLRRLFLLIVIASFVLTPVASPDIWWQLSRGQTVMADLSAPGPILAAGDPVSEADWLGGLPFFLSWMIAGFSGLMLLKFFGVGLLLYLMMRRYESQLKWVAFALVLITLLAANTAWQPTPRLLDCWFVFLTWIATARWSQSPTKQNVILVLLSLVAWANLAPLCLLGIGVVAVVPWLSGMQTEPTVTRKQAGLLFASAVLALMLTPRGWYTLSDSLTQLIPALFYAQDLLATTVWQPAFEQGLTIETVGLGILTLVTACYLIFYSTGWIESVAFLVFAVPAWLNADAVPPCSIGIALLLGRSLVAHPYPIQLLKAKEFLSPAVGRLLLIVGLFILSWKAAAGALPGQSQRLGWGVDPELDITLLGQAIGPLDYEGTAHCMDIASAGMLSWIKADHKIRPYLTHRQALVQGRLFDELSLNRELADGWMLQKPRITGDWGGWWVRMKERDCQLLLIPNGDTRTIRALVESRWQPMSVDASVIPFGWSGELLSSPQIVKLLPVKEFLNRKQWTYSLPDPSGTPECADWWGMLTGLPNLKPALLQARTFRAMKLYTAALRVLHPLLQHYDSPEVKREFELCQKELAFQEQLDTGAPSQLRLQAWQQTRQTDEFPLAQAGPGFKGNHSPPDSVSQPLESAIEQYTHGDCSQAIAALTANDSESLYAKAQLLLESGDPDAAAAVFRELIQRHPQDRLVVPSQNMLDSLP
;
A
#
# COMPACT_ATOMS: atom_id res chain seq x y z
N MET A 1 -53.34 -14.54 12.79
CA MET A 1 -51.93 -14.40 12.39
C MET A 1 -51.81 -13.13 11.58
N THR A 2 -51.33 -12.05 12.18
CA THR A 2 -51.07 -10.78 11.48
C THR A 2 -49.85 -10.97 10.57
N GLU A 3 -50.01 -10.74 9.28
CA GLU A 3 -48.90 -10.73 8.32
C GLU A 3 -47.78 -9.82 8.87
N PRO A 4 -46.52 -10.28 8.92
CA PRO A 4 -45.42 -9.44 9.36
C PRO A 4 -45.29 -8.26 8.38
N ASP A 5 -45.23 -7.03 8.92
CA ASP A 5 -45.06 -5.81 8.14
C ASP A 5 -43.72 -5.85 7.39
N LEU A 6 -43.79 -6.30 6.13
CA LEU A 6 -42.67 -6.54 5.21
C LEU A 6 -41.74 -5.32 5.07
N SER A 7 -42.24 -4.12 5.37
CA SER A 7 -41.46 -2.88 5.33
C SER A 7 -40.43 -2.78 6.46
N THR A 8 -40.77 -3.31 7.65
CA THR A 8 -39.92 -3.27 8.84
C THR A 8 -38.83 -4.33 8.80
N THR A 9 -39.16 -5.52 8.29
CA THR A 9 -38.21 -6.63 8.09
C THR A 9 -37.18 -6.26 7.03
N ASP A 10 -37.59 -5.70 5.89
CA ASP A 10 -36.69 -5.23 4.83
C ASP A 10 -35.71 -4.14 5.35
N ARG A 11 -36.17 -3.25 6.24
CA ARG A 11 -35.32 -2.24 6.87
C ARG A 11 -34.27 -2.85 7.80
N ARG A 12 -34.65 -3.83 8.61
CA ARG A 12 -33.71 -4.55 9.48
C ARG A 12 -32.68 -5.32 8.65
N LEU A 13 -33.12 -5.95 7.57
CA LEU A 13 -32.26 -6.72 6.66
C LEU A 13 -31.16 -5.84 6.03
N ARG A 14 -31.52 -4.66 5.48
CA ARG A 14 -30.54 -3.71 4.92
C ARG A 14 -29.48 -3.29 5.93
N ARG A 15 -29.89 -3.02 7.18
CA ARG A 15 -28.97 -2.61 8.25
C ARG A 15 -28.05 -3.75 8.67
N LEU A 16 -28.58 -4.97 8.75
CA LEU A 16 -27.79 -6.17 9.03
C LEU A 16 -26.75 -6.42 7.93
N PHE A 17 -27.16 -6.37 6.65
CA PHE A 17 -26.23 -6.52 5.54
C PHE A 17 -25.18 -5.41 5.51
N LEU A 18 -25.57 -4.17 5.78
CA LEU A 18 -24.62 -3.07 5.86
C LEU A 18 -23.57 -3.35 6.95
N LEU A 19 -23.98 -3.82 8.13
CA LEU A 19 -23.06 -4.18 9.21
C LEU A 19 -22.10 -5.31 8.80
N ILE A 20 -22.61 -6.37 8.16
CA ILE A 20 -21.78 -7.50 7.71
C ILE A 20 -20.74 -7.02 6.70
N VAL A 21 -21.16 -6.24 5.70
CA VAL A 21 -20.24 -5.73 4.68
C VAL A 21 -19.21 -4.77 5.30
N ILE A 22 -19.61 -3.86 6.18
CA ILE A 22 -18.67 -2.97 6.89
C ILE A 22 -17.66 -3.81 7.68
N ALA A 23 -18.11 -4.84 8.40
CA ALA A 23 -17.21 -5.72 9.13
C ALA A 23 -16.20 -6.40 8.19
N SER A 24 -16.63 -6.92 7.03
CA SER A 24 -15.73 -7.58 6.07
C SER A 24 -14.68 -6.66 5.44
N PHE A 25 -15.01 -5.39 5.19
CA PHE A 25 -14.09 -4.43 4.56
C PHE A 25 -13.22 -3.67 5.57
N VAL A 26 -13.81 -3.30 6.71
CA VAL A 26 -13.22 -2.35 7.65
C VAL A 26 -12.52 -3.04 8.83
N LEU A 27 -12.90 -4.27 9.21
CA LEU A 27 -12.15 -5.05 10.22
C LEU A 27 -10.95 -5.74 9.57
N THR A 28 -10.09 -4.92 8.99
CA THR A 28 -8.77 -5.28 8.46
C THR A 28 -7.72 -4.57 9.31
N PRO A 29 -6.53 -5.16 9.54
CA PRO A 29 -5.44 -4.48 10.22
C PRO A 29 -5.14 -3.09 9.65
N VAL A 30 -4.64 -2.19 10.49
CA VAL A 30 -4.24 -0.84 10.06
C VAL A 30 -3.02 -0.98 9.16
N ALA A 31 -3.21 -0.67 7.87
CA ALA A 31 -2.21 -0.85 6.83
C ALA A 31 -1.88 0.45 6.09
N SER A 32 -2.27 1.61 6.64
CA SER A 32 -1.97 2.88 5.99
C SER A 32 -0.49 3.25 6.17
N PRO A 33 0.27 3.50 5.09
CA PRO A 33 1.69 3.81 5.19
C PRO A 33 1.96 5.10 5.94
N ASP A 34 1.00 6.04 5.98
CA ASP A 34 1.18 7.32 6.68
C ASP A 34 0.80 7.28 8.17
N ILE A 35 0.36 6.14 8.73
CA ILE A 35 -0.17 6.12 10.11
C ILE A 35 0.84 6.63 11.13
N TRP A 36 2.10 6.20 11.05
CA TRP A 36 3.15 6.64 11.96
C TRP A 36 3.45 8.12 11.79
N TRP A 37 3.40 8.64 10.56
CA TRP A 37 3.53 10.06 10.29
C TRP A 37 2.40 10.86 10.95
N GLN A 38 1.15 10.39 10.84
CA GLN A 38 0.01 11.05 11.48
C GLN A 38 0.08 11.00 13.01
N LEU A 39 0.53 9.87 13.58
CA LEU A 39 0.72 9.74 15.02
C LEU A 39 1.81 10.69 15.53
N SER A 40 2.95 10.78 14.84
CA SER A 40 4.01 11.74 15.17
C SER A 40 3.52 13.19 15.05
N ARG A 41 2.76 13.54 14.01
CA ARG A 41 2.14 14.87 13.89
C ARG A 41 1.24 15.20 15.08
N GLY A 42 0.37 14.25 15.47
CA GLY A 42 -0.52 14.42 16.61
C GLY A 42 0.23 14.56 17.94
N GLN A 43 1.32 13.81 18.11
CA GLN A 43 2.20 13.90 19.28
C GLN A 43 2.85 15.27 19.37
N THR A 44 3.46 15.77 18.28
CA THR A 44 4.11 17.08 18.24
C THR A 44 3.11 18.22 18.49
N VAL A 45 1.92 18.15 17.88
CA VAL A 45 0.85 19.14 18.13
C VAL A 45 0.45 19.15 19.61
N MET A 46 0.34 17.98 20.24
CA MET A 46 -0.05 17.87 21.64
C MET A 46 1.06 18.32 22.60
N ALA A 47 2.32 18.06 22.27
CA ALA A 47 3.48 18.42 23.08
C ALA A 47 3.82 19.91 22.98
N ASP A 48 3.89 20.44 21.75
CA ASP A 48 4.46 21.77 21.47
C ASP A 48 3.41 22.82 21.09
N LEU A 49 2.14 22.43 20.92
CA LEU A 49 1.04 23.30 20.46
C LEU A 49 1.38 24.08 19.18
N SER A 50 2.19 23.48 18.31
CA SER A 50 2.75 24.10 17.12
C SER A 50 2.52 23.24 15.87
N ALA A 51 2.74 23.83 14.70
CA ALA A 51 2.61 23.11 13.44
C ALA A 51 3.77 22.10 13.27
N PRO A 52 3.47 20.82 12.99
CA PRO A 52 4.46 19.76 13.09
C PRO A 52 5.49 19.71 11.96
N GLY A 53 5.19 20.27 10.78
CA GLY A 53 6.04 20.18 9.57
C GLY A 53 7.51 20.55 9.81
N PRO A 54 7.81 21.76 10.29
CA PRO A 54 9.19 22.21 10.54
C PRO A 54 9.92 21.48 11.68
N ILE A 55 9.16 20.85 12.58
CA ILE A 55 9.73 20.08 13.70
C ILE A 55 10.08 18.68 13.22
N LEU A 56 9.19 18.04 12.46
CA LEU A 56 9.36 16.66 12.01
C LEU A 56 10.24 16.51 10.78
N ALA A 57 10.25 17.46 9.84
CA ALA A 57 11.02 17.37 8.61
C ALA A 57 12.12 18.44 8.53
N ALA A 58 13.35 18.03 8.23
CA ALA A 58 14.49 18.96 8.15
C ALA A 58 14.41 19.90 6.93
N GLY A 59 13.84 19.42 5.83
CA GLY A 59 13.73 20.14 4.56
C GLY A 59 12.45 20.99 4.43
N ASP A 60 11.56 20.97 5.43
CA ASP A 60 10.29 21.70 5.38
C ASP A 60 10.30 22.95 6.27
N PRO A 61 10.54 24.15 5.70
CA PRO A 61 10.48 25.37 6.50
C PRO A 61 9.05 25.86 6.74
N VAL A 62 8.02 25.19 6.19
CA VAL A 62 6.65 25.72 6.15
C VAL A 62 5.69 24.84 6.95
N SER A 63 4.72 25.46 7.60
CA SER A 63 3.61 24.75 8.23
C SER A 63 2.69 24.13 7.18
N GLU A 64 2.23 22.91 7.40
CA GLU A 64 1.18 22.29 6.59
C GLU A 64 -0.19 22.92 6.91
N ALA A 65 -1.10 22.96 5.94
CA ALA A 65 -2.45 23.52 6.15
C ALA A 65 -3.28 22.65 7.11
N ASP A 66 -3.24 21.33 6.94
CA ASP A 66 -3.96 20.33 7.76
C ASP A 66 -3.19 19.95 9.02
N TRP A 67 -2.57 20.93 9.70
CA TRP A 67 -1.65 20.71 10.82
C TRP A 67 -2.23 19.91 12.00
N LEU A 68 -3.56 19.94 12.21
CA LEU A 68 -4.24 19.14 13.25
C LEU A 68 -4.60 17.72 12.79
N GLY A 69 -4.37 17.36 11.52
CA GLY A 69 -4.89 16.13 10.94
C GLY A 69 -4.45 14.85 11.65
N GLY A 70 -3.27 14.86 12.29
CA GLY A 70 -2.76 13.73 13.09
C GLY A 70 -3.37 13.61 14.49
N LEU A 71 -3.91 14.70 15.04
CA LEU A 71 -4.32 14.79 16.45
C LEU A 71 -5.46 13.80 16.81
N PRO A 72 -6.56 13.66 16.04
CA PRO A 72 -7.62 12.73 16.38
C PRO A 72 -7.15 11.27 16.47
N PHE A 73 -6.21 10.89 15.61
CA PHE A 73 -5.65 9.54 15.57
C PHE A 73 -4.69 9.31 16.73
N PHE A 74 -3.82 10.27 17.03
CA PHE A 74 -2.94 10.21 18.20
C PHE A 74 -3.72 10.10 19.51
N LEU A 75 -4.77 10.91 19.70
CA LEU A 75 -5.63 10.83 20.89
C LEU A 75 -6.31 9.46 21.01
N SER A 76 -6.77 8.90 19.90
CA SER A 76 -7.37 7.56 19.87
C SER A 76 -6.35 6.48 20.24
N TRP A 77 -5.12 6.60 19.73
CA TRP A 77 -4.01 5.72 20.07
C TRP A 77 -3.59 5.85 21.53
N MET A 78 -3.55 7.05 22.11
CA MET A 78 -3.23 7.21 23.54
C MET A 78 -4.24 6.53 24.47
N ILE A 79 -5.52 6.46 24.09
CA ILE A 79 -6.59 5.89 24.93
C ILE A 79 -6.50 4.35 24.98
N ALA A 80 -6.27 3.70 23.84
CA ALA A 80 -6.39 2.24 23.73
C ALA A 80 -5.42 1.60 22.71
N GLY A 81 -4.32 2.27 22.35
CA GLY A 81 -3.36 1.82 21.34
C GLY A 81 -4.00 1.57 19.98
N PHE A 82 -3.53 0.54 19.27
CA PHE A 82 -4.10 0.12 17.99
C PHE A 82 -5.57 -0.30 18.07
N SER A 83 -6.03 -0.82 19.21
CA SER A 83 -7.46 -1.11 19.42
C SER A 83 -8.31 0.17 19.36
N GLY A 84 -7.80 1.30 19.88
CA GLY A 84 -8.45 2.60 19.74
C GLY A 84 -8.61 3.01 18.27
N LEU A 85 -7.52 2.92 17.50
CA LEU A 85 -7.51 3.23 16.07
C LEU A 85 -8.46 2.34 15.26
N MET A 86 -8.50 1.03 15.56
CA MET A 86 -9.42 0.08 14.92
C MET A 86 -10.88 0.42 15.22
N LEU A 87 -11.21 0.78 16.46
CA LEU A 87 -12.56 1.22 16.82
C LEU A 87 -12.92 2.53 16.12
N LEU A 88 -12.00 3.50 16.06
CA LEU A 88 -12.21 4.76 15.35
C LEU A 88 -12.48 4.53 13.86
N LYS A 89 -11.69 3.65 13.22
CA LYS A 89 -11.87 3.20 11.85
C LYS A 89 -13.25 2.55 11.65
N PHE A 90 -13.59 1.55 12.46
CA PHE A 90 -14.86 0.82 12.32
C PHE A 90 -16.09 1.71 12.54
N PHE A 91 -16.12 2.47 13.63
CA PHE A 91 -17.24 3.37 13.93
C PHE A 91 -17.28 4.57 13.00
N GLY A 92 -16.13 5.13 12.62
CA GLY A 92 -16.03 6.26 11.70
C GLY A 92 -16.62 5.92 10.34
N VAL A 93 -16.21 4.80 9.74
CA VAL A 93 -16.76 4.36 8.45
C VAL A 93 -18.21 3.90 8.60
N GLY A 94 -18.50 3.09 9.62
CA GLY A 94 -19.83 2.53 9.81
C GLY A 94 -20.90 3.59 10.07
N LEU A 95 -20.59 4.60 10.87
CA LEU A 95 -21.50 5.72 11.13
C LEU A 95 -21.70 6.58 9.89
N LEU A 96 -20.64 6.88 9.12
CA LEU A 96 -20.74 7.67 7.88
C LEU A 96 -21.70 7.00 6.89
N LEU A 97 -21.45 5.72 6.59
CA LEU A 97 -22.25 4.95 5.64
C LEU A 97 -23.68 4.71 6.13
N TYR A 98 -23.86 4.48 7.43
CA TYR A 98 -25.19 4.38 8.03
C TYR A 98 -25.98 5.69 7.92
N LEU A 99 -25.36 6.84 8.21
CA LEU A 99 -26.02 8.14 8.09
C LEU A 99 -26.34 8.47 6.63
N MET A 100 -25.45 8.13 5.70
CA MET A 100 -25.67 8.29 4.27
C MET A 100 -26.84 7.42 3.79
N MET A 101 -26.90 6.13 4.19
CA MET A 101 -28.02 5.25 3.90
C MET A 101 -29.33 5.81 4.47
N ARG A 102 -29.33 6.16 5.76
CA ARG A 102 -30.51 6.64 6.49
C ARG A 102 -31.11 7.89 5.84
N ARG A 103 -30.28 8.75 5.25
CA ARG A 103 -30.72 9.98 4.56
C ARG A 103 -31.64 9.68 3.38
N TYR A 104 -31.35 8.64 2.61
CA TYR A 104 -32.10 8.31 1.39
C TYR A 104 -33.00 7.08 1.53
N GLU A 105 -32.90 6.34 2.65
CA GLU A 105 -33.60 5.08 2.87
C GLU A 105 -35.13 5.19 2.75
N SER A 106 -35.73 6.30 3.20
CA SER A 106 -37.18 6.49 3.18
C SER A 106 -37.77 6.53 1.77
N GLN A 107 -37.01 7.06 0.80
CA GLN A 107 -37.46 7.27 -0.57
C GLN A 107 -36.87 6.24 -1.54
N LEU A 108 -35.59 5.92 -1.41
CA LEU A 108 -34.86 5.05 -2.35
C LEU A 108 -34.75 3.58 -1.90
N LYS A 109 -35.07 3.25 -0.64
CA LYS A 109 -35.07 1.88 -0.09
C LYS A 109 -33.78 1.10 -0.43
N TRP A 110 -33.85 0.05 -1.23
CA TRP A 110 -32.70 -0.79 -1.64
C TRP A 110 -31.71 -0.08 -2.55
N VAL A 111 -32.13 0.94 -3.30
CA VAL A 111 -31.21 1.76 -4.12
C VAL A 111 -30.27 2.56 -3.22
N ALA A 112 -30.74 3.06 -2.07
CA ALA A 112 -29.86 3.71 -1.09
C ALA A 112 -28.80 2.75 -0.53
N PHE A 113 -29.16 1.49 -0.30
CA PHE A 113 -28.20 0.46 0.12
C PHE A 113 -27.16 0.16 -0.97
N ALA A 114 -27.59 -0.04 -2.22
CA ALA A 114 -26.67 -0.28 -3.34
C ALA A 114 -25.72 0.90 -3.57
N LEU A 115 -26.21 2.14 -3.45
CA LEU A 115 -25.41 3.34 -3.55
C LEU A 115 -24.32 3.39 -2.47
N VAL A 116 -24.69 3.10 -1.21
CA VAL A 116 -23.76 3.04 -0.08
C VAL A 116 -22.73 1.92 -0.26
N LEU A 117 -23.14 0.77 -0.78
CA LEU A 117 -22.24 -0.34 -1.08
C LEU A 117 -21.22 0.05 -2.16
N ILE A 118 -21.66 0.63 -3.28
CA ILE A 118 -20.74 1.07 -4.35
C ILE A 118 -19.79 2.14 -3.82
N THR A 119 -20.27 3.02 -2.94
CA THR A 119 -19.41 4.05 -2.31
C THR A 119 -18.39 3.43 -1.37
N LEU A 120 -18.76 2.40 -0.59
CA LEU A 120 -17.81 1.65 0.24
C LEU A 120 -16.68 1.06 -0.61
N LEU A 121 -17.01 0.51 -1.78
CA LEU A 121 -16.02 -0.05 -2.71
C LEU A 121 -15.11 1.03 -3.30
N ALA A 122 -15.70 2.13 -3.78
CA ALA A 122 -14.95 3.23 -4.40
C ALA A 122 -14.01 3.92 -3.40
N ALA A 123 -14.41 4.07 -2.15
CA ALA A 123 -13.66 4.77 -1.11
C ALA A 123 -12.83 3.84 -0.19
N ASN A 124 -12.56 2.60 -0.63
CA ASN A 124 -11.90 1.57 0.17
C ASN A 124 -10.58 2.03 0.83
N THR A 125 -9.76 2.80 0.10
CA THR A 125 -8.48 3.32 0.59
C THR A 125 -8.60 4.36 1.71
N ALA A 126 -9.74 5.06 1.84
CA ALA A 126 -9.96 6.04 2.91
C ALA A 126 -10.45 5.44 4.22
N TRP A 127 -10.70 4.13 4.27
CA TRP A 127 -11.20 3.46 5.48
C TRP A 127 -10.11 3.19 6.51
N GLN A 128 -8.95 3.81 6.39
CA GLN A 128 -7.88 3.76 7.39
C GLN A 128 -7.94 4.99 8.31
N PRO A 129 -7.35 4.94 9.52
CA PRO A 129 -7.33 6.05 10.46
C PRO A 129 -6.36 7.15 10.02
N THR A 130 -6.70 7.84 8.92
CA THR A 130 -5.89 8.90 8.30
C THR A 130 -6.76 10.09 7.93
N PRO A 131 -6.17 11.26 7.62
CA PRO A 131 -6.92 12.45 7.20
C PRO A 131 -7.87 12.21 6.01
N ARG A 132 -7.65 11.18 5.18
CA ARG A 132 -8.56 10.82 4.08
C ARG A 132 -9.94 10.39 4.57
N LEU A 133 -10.03 9.71 5.71
CA LEU A 133 -11.31 9.40 6.35
C LEU A 133 -12.06 10.69 6.74
N LEU A 134 -11.31 11.70 7.22
CA LEU A 134 -11.87 13.00 7.58
C LEU A 134 -12.32 13.79 6.34
N ASP A 135 -11.60 13.73 5.22
CA ASP A 135 -12.07 14.32 3.95
C ASP A 135 -13.45 13.77 3.56
N CYS A 136 -13.65 12.45 3.63
CA CYS A 136 -14.95 11.82 3.36
C CYS A 136 -16.06 12.33 4.30
N TRP A 137 -15.75 12.45 5.59
CA TRP A 137 -16.66 13.01 6.59
C TRP A 137 -16.99 14.48 6.31
N PHE A 138 -15.99 15.30 5.99
CA PHE A 138 -16.21 16.73 5.76
C PHE A 138 -16.92 17.02 4.45
N VAL A 139 -16.74 16.21 3.39
CA VAL A 139 -17.62 16.27 2.19
C VAL A 139 -19.08 16.05 2.61
N PHE A 140 -19.35 14.99 3.39
CA PHE A 140 -20.70 14.67 3.85
C PHE A 140 -21.30 15.74 4.76
N LEU A 141 -20.55 16.20 5.76
CA LEU A 141 -20.99 17.22 6.72
C LEU A 141 -21.24 18.57 6.03
N THR A 142 -20.31 19.00 5.17
CA THR A 142 -20.43 20.26 4.41
C THR A 142 -21.62 20.19 3.46
N TRP A 143 -21.87 19.03 2.83
CA TRP A 143 -23.05 18.82 1.99
C TRP A 143 -24.35 18.98 2.78
N ILE A 144 -24.44 18.35 3.96
CA ILE A 144 -25.63 18.45 4.82
C ILE A 144 -25.82 19.87 5.33
N ALA A 145 -24.74 20.52 5.77
CA ALA A 145 -24.75 21.89 6.26
C ALA A 145 -25.28 22.86 5.18
N THR A 146 -24.73 22.74 3.97
CA THR A 146 -25.10 23.58 2.83
C THR A 146 -26.54 23.31 2.38
N ALA A 147 -26.97 22.04 2.40
CA ALA A 147 -28.35 21.67 2.10
C ALA A 147 -29.35 22.24 3.11
N ARG A 148 -29.02 22.26 4.40
CA ARG A 148 -29.85 22.87 5.45
C ARG A 148 -29.93 24.38 5.28
N TRP A 149 -28.80 25.00 4.97
CA TRP A 149 -28.74 26.42 4.68
C TRP A 149 -29.57 26.79 3.43
N SER A 150 -29.51 26.00 2.36
CA SER A 150 -30.29 26.27 1.14
C SER A 150 -31.79 26.17 1.35
N GLN A 151 -32.23 25.29 2.27
CA GLN A 151 -33.64 25.18 2.68
C GLN A 151 -34.06 26.30 3.62
N SER A 152 -33.15 26.75 4.48
CA SER A 152 -33.41 27.77 5.51
C SER A 152 -32.17 28.65 5.71
N PRO A 153 -32.06 29.80 5.00
CA PRO A 153 -30.85 30.63 5.01
C PRO A 153 -30.72 31.47 6.29
N THR A 154 -30.55 30.80 7.44
CA THR A 154 -30.35 31.41 8.75
C THR A 154 -28.86 31.62 9.04
N LYS A 155 -28.54 32.58 9.92
CA LYS A 155 -27.16 32.82 10.39
C LYS A 155 -26.55 31.57 11.03
N GLN A 156 -27.35 30.79 11.77
CA GLN A 156 -26.91 29.55 12.42
C GLN A 156 -26.43 28.53 11.38
N ASN A 157 -27.16 28.37 10.27
CA ASN A 157 -26.78 27.44 9.22
C ASN A 157 -25.54 27.90 8.45
N VAL A 158 -25.35 29.21 8.26
CA VAL A 158 -24.10 29.77 7.70
C VAL A 158 -22.92 29.42 8.61
N ILE A 159 -23.05 29.67 9.92
CA ILE A 159 -21.99 29.36 10.90
C ILE A 159 -21.65 27.86 10.86
N LEU A 160 -22.65 26.98 10.72
CA LEU A 160 -22.40 25.54 10.64
C LEU A 160 -21.59 25.14 9.39
N VAL A 161 -21.89 25.74 8.23
CA VAL A 161 -21.07 25.55 7.01
C VAL A 161 -19.64 26.05 7.23
N LEU A 162 -19.48 27.24 7.79
CA LEU A 162 -18.16 27.85 8.02
C LEU A 162 -17.33 27.05 9.02
N LEU A 163 -17.92 26.61 10.14
CA LEU A 163 -17.23 25.77 11.13
C LEU A 163 -16.80 24.42 10.53
N SER A 164 -17.64 23.82 9.68
CA SER A 164 -17.28 22.60 8.94
C SER A 164 -16.06 22.82 8.05
N LEU A 165 -16.00 23.94 7.32
CA LEU A 165 -14.88 24.26 6.44
C LEU A 165 -13.60 24.63 7.20
N VAL A 166 -13.69 25.39 8.30
CA VAL A 166 -12.53 25.70 9.16
C VAL A 166 -11.96 24.41 9.75
N ALA A 167 -12.83 23.54 10.28
CA ALA A 167 -12.40 22.26 10.81
C ALA A 167 -11.76 21.39 9.72
N TRP A 168 -12.36 21.34 8.52
CA TRP A 168 -11.80 20.61 7.39
C TRP A 168 -10.41 21.11 7.02
N ALA A 169 -10.23 22.42 6.80
CA ALA A 169 -8.96 23.00 6.38
C ALA A 169 -7.80 22.70 7.34
N ASN A 170 -8.09 22.58 8.64
CA ASN A 170 -7.09 22.30 9.66
C ASN A 170 -6.87 20.79 9.93
N LEU A 171 -7.81 19.92 9.56
CA LEU A 171 -7.76 18.48 9.86
C LEU A 171 -7.49 17.59 8.63
N ALA A 172 -7.79 18.06 7.41
CA ALA A 172 -7.59 17.27 6.21
C ALA A 172 -7.31 18.13 4.96
N PRO A 173 -6.56 17.62 3.98
CA PRO A 173 -6.02 18.46 2.91
C PRO A 173 -6.94 18.77 1.73
N LEU A 174 -8.02 18.02 1.49
CA LEU A 174 -8.84 18.22 0.27
C LEU A 174 -10.01 19.18 0.50
N CYS A 175 -9.79 20.18 1.36
CA CYS A 175 -10.81 21.16 1.76
C CYS A 175 -11.37 22.00 0.60
N LEU A 176 -10.67 22.09 -0.54
CA LEU A 176 -11.18 22.75 -1.75
C LEU A 176 -12.45 22.09 -2.31
N LEU A 177 -12.64 20.78 -2.09
CA LEU A 177 -13.89 20.09 -2.42
C LEU A 177 -15.10 20.72 -1.69
N GLY A 178 -14.88 21.26 -0.48
CA GLY A 178 -15.90 21.99 0.27
C GLY A 178 -16.38 23.26 -0.44
N ILE A 179 -15.49 23.97 -1.15
CA ILE A 179 -15.88 25.10 -2.00
C ILE A 179 -16.75 24.63 -3.17
N GLY A 180 -16.40 23.50 -3.79
CA GLY A 180 -17.22 22.87 -4.82
C GLY A 180 -18.63 22.55 -4.31
N VAL A 181 -18.75 21.99 -3.10
CA VAL A 181 -20.03 21.72 -2.45
C VAL A 181 -20.82 23.00 -2.22
N VAL A 182 -20.21 24.03 -1.62
CA VAL A 182 -20.88 25.32 -1.33
C VAL A 182 -21.32 26.03 -2.62
N ALA A 183 -20.53 25.93 -3.68
CA ALA A 183 -20.81 26.55 -4.97
C ALA A 183 -22.00 25.88 -5.69
N VAL A 184 -22.14 24.55 -5.58
CA VAL A 184 -23.08 23.79 -6.42
C VAL A 184 -24.36 23.38 -5.70
N VAL A 185 -24.29 22.94 -4.44
CA VAL A 185 -25.43 22.40 -3.69
C VAL A 185 -26.65 23.33 -3.64
N PRO A 186 -26.51 24.67 -3.42
CA PRO A 186 -27.66 25.58 -3.37
C PRO A 186 -28.50 25.63 -4.66
N TRP A 187 -27.93 25.19 -5.78
CA TRP A 187 -28.52 25.27 -7.10
C TRP A 187 -29.03 23.93 -7.63
N LEU A 188 -28.88 22.83 -6.87
CA LEU A 188 -29.37 21.51 -7.27
C LEU A 188 -30.91 21.44 -7.24
N SER A 189 -31.48 20.66 -8.15
CA SER A 189 -32.92 20.43 -8.22
C SER A 189 -33.47 19.81 -6.93
N GLY A 190 -34.68 20.24 -6.58
CA GLY A 190 -35.38 19.82 -5.37
C GLY A 190 -34.83 20.36 -4.05
N MET A 191 -33.62 20.95 -3.99
CA MET A 191 -33.06 21.52 -2.76
C MET A 191 -33.77 22.80 -2.31
N GLN A 192 -34.36 23.51 -3.25
CA GLN A 192 -35.14 24.72 -3.02
C GLN A 192 -36.61 24.32 -2.83
N THR A 193 -37.18 24.61 -1.67
CA THR A 193 -38.61 24.45 -1.42
C THR A 193 -39.40 25.70 -1.82
N GLU A 194 -38.76 26.88 -1.84
CA GLU A 194 -39.28 28.18 -2.29
C GLU A 194 -38.09 29.11 -2.69
N PRO A 195 -38.26 30.22 -3.43
CA PRO A 195 -37.15 31.08 -3.89
C PRO A 195 -36.62 31.98 -2.76
N THR A 196 -36.10 31.39 -1.68
CA THR A 196 -35.61 32.11 -0.49
C THR A 196 -34.14 32.49 -0.59
N VAL A 197 -33.33 31.74 -1.34
CA VAL A 197 -31.90 31.99 -1.48
C VAL A 197 -31.64 32.97 -2.63
N THR A 198 -31.23 34.18 -2.29
CA THR A 198 -30.81 35.18 -3.29
C THR A 198 -29.39 34.91 -3.78
N ARG A 199 -29.09 35.23 -5.04
CA ARG A 199 -27.71 35.19 -5.59
C ARG A 199 -26.69 35.92 -4.71
N LYS A 200 -27.12 37.03 -4.09
CA LYS A 200 -26.29 37.81 -3.15
C LYS A 200 -25.91 37.00 -1.90
N GLN A 201 -26.86 36.28 -1.30
CA GLN A 201 -26.60 35.43 -0.13
C GLN A 201 -25.69 34.25 -0.47
N ALA A 202 -25.89 33.62 -1.62
CA ALA A 202 -25.00 32.55 -2.10
C ALA A 202 -23.58 33.07 -2.38
N GLY A 203 -23.44 34.24 -3.01
CA GLY A 203 -22.14 34.88 -3.21
C GLY A 203 -21.44 35.24 -1.89
N LEU A 204 -22.20 35.72 -0.89
CA LEU A 204 -21.66 36.01 0.43
C LEU A 204 -21.19 34.74 1.15
N LEU A 205 -21.97 33.64 1.08
CA LEU A 205 -21.57 32.36 1.65
C LEU A 205 -20.32 31.81 0.96
N PHE A 206 -20.22 31.93 -0.35
CA PHE A 206 -19.03 31.52 -1.10
C PHE A 206 -17.80 32.32 -0.67
N ALA A 207 -17.91 33.65 -0.58
CA ALA A 207 -16.82 34.50 -0.13
C ALA A 207 -16.39 34.19 1.31
N SER A 208 -17.35 33.97 2.22
CA SER A 208 -17.04 33.59 3.60
C SER A 208 -16.47 32.18 3.72
N ALA A 209 -16.89 31.24 2.87
CA ALA A 209 -16.34 29.89 2.78
C ALA A 209 -14.85 29.92 2.36
N VAL A 210 -14.51 30.75 1.36
CA VAL A 210 -13.11 30.97 0.96
C VAL A 210 -12.29 31.53 2.12
N LEU A 211 -12.79 32.54 2.82
CA LEU A 211 -12.12 33.10 4.01
C LEU A 211 -11.97 32.07 5.14
N ALA A 212 -12.98 31.22 5.35
CA ALA A 212 -12.94 30.16 6.36
C ALA A 212 -11.81 29.16 6.09
N LEU A 213 -11.59 28.77 4.83
CA LEU A 213 -10.49 27.88 4.45
C LEU A 213 -9.09 28.51 4.64
N MET A 214 -9.00 29.84 4.70
CA MET A 214 -7.75 30.55 4.96
C MET A 214 -7.41 30.63 6.46
N LEU A 215 -8.29 30.18 7.36
CA LEU A 215 -8.05 30.16 8.80
C LEU A 215 -7.22 28.94 9.20
N THR A 216 -6.00 28.87 8.67
CA THR A 216 -4.97 27.88 9.00
C THR A 216 -3.62 28.60 9.18
N PRO A 217 -2.59 27.95 9.75
CA PRO A 217 -1.24 28.51 9.79
C PRO A 217 -0.67 28.85 8.41
N ARG A 218 -1.16 28.18 7.35
CA ARG A 218 -0.75 28.40 5.95
C ARG A 218 -1.45 29.57 5.28
N GLY A 219 -2.55 30.07 5.86
CA GLY A 219 -3.29 31.20 5.33
C GLY A 219 -3.86 30.93 3.93
N TRP A 220 -3.72 31.92 3.05
CA TRP A 220 -4.24 31.88 1.68
C TRP A 220 -3.71 30.73 0.83
N TYR A 221 -2.48 30.29 1.11
CA TYR A 221 -1.88 29.20 0.35
C TYR A 221 -2.53 27.83 0.62
N THR A 222 -3.36 27.70 1.65
CA THR A 222 -4.17 26.48 1.89
C THR A 222 -4.96 26.07 0.65
N LEU A 223 -5.51 27.06 -0.06
CA LEU A 223 -6.26 26.81 -1.30
C LEU A 223 -5.37 26.27 -2.41
N SER A 224 -4.14 26.80 -2.51
CA SER A 224 -3.14 26.32 -3.47
C SER A 224 -2.71 24.89 -3.13
N ASP A 225 -2.41 24.60 -1.86
CA ASP A 225 -1.95 23.28 -1.42
C ASP A 225 -3.04 22.23 -1.63
N SER A 226 -4.30 22.58 -1.37
CA SER A 226 -5.45 21.72 -1.63
C SER A 226 -5.67 21.50 -3.13
N LEU A 227 -5.50 22.54 -3.96
CA LEU A 227 -5.60 22.42 -5.42
C LEU A 227 -4.50 21.51 -5.99
N THR A 228 -3.25 21.69 -5.57
CA THR A 228 -2.11 20.86 -6.00
C THR A 228 -2.32 19.39 -5.62
N GLN A 229 -2.87 19.14 -4.43
CA GLN A 229 -3.19 17.78 -3.99
C GLN A 229 -4.43 17.20 -4.67
N LEU A 230 -5.40 18.02 -5.05
CA LEU A 230 -6.63 17.56 -5.71
C LEU A 230 -6.39 17.21 -7.18
N ILE A 231 -5.63 18.05 -7.89
CA ILE A 231 -5.33 17.88 -9.33
C ILE A 231 -3.82 18.09 -9.60
N PRO A 232 -2.97 17.16 -9.13
CA PRO A 232 -1.51 17.28 -9.28
C PRO A 232 -1.05 17.29 -10.75
N ALA A 233 -1.84 16.69 -11.66
CA ALA A 233 -1.58 16.69 -13.10
C ALA A 233 -1.56 18.10 -13.74
N LEU A 234 -2.05 19.13 -13.06
CA LEU A 234 -1.91 20.53 -13.52
C LEU A 234 -0.50 21.09 -13.30
N PHE A 235 0.27 20.50 -12.38
CA PHE A 235 1.55 21.03 -11.92
C PHE A 235 2.73 20.12 -12.24
N TYR A 236 2.48 18.82 -12.44
CA TYR A 236 3.51 17.81 -12.68
C TYR A 236 3.20 16.95 -13.90
N ALA A 237 4.25 16.41 -14.54
CA ALA A 237 4.12 15.51 -15.66
C ALA A 237 3.49 14.16 -15.25
N GLN A 238 2.65 13.58 -16.11
CA GLN A 238 1.95 12.32 -15.85
C GLN A 238 2.93 11.16 -15.60
N ASP A 239 4.02 11.08 -16.37
CA ASP A 239 5.06 10.06 -16.18
C ASP A 239 5.66 10.05 -14.77
N LEU A 240 5.75 11.24 -14.14
CA LEU A 240 6.22 11.36 -12.76
C LEU A 240 5.16 10.87 -11.77
N LEU A 241 3.90 11.29 -11.97
CA LEU A 241 2.79 10.94 -11.10
C LEU A 241 2.45 9.44 -11.15
N ALA A 242 2.65 8.79 -12.29
CA ALA A 242 2.46 7.35 -12.49
C ALA A 242 3.28 6.48 -11.50
N THR A 243 4.38 7.03 -10.96
CA THR A 243 5.23 6.36 -9.95
C THR A 243 4.79 6.61 -8.50
N THR A 244 3.66 7.30 -8.30
CA THR A 244 3.20 7.76 -6.99
C THR A 244 1.73 7.38 -6.73
N VAL A 245 1.25 7.69 -5.52
CA VAL A 245 -0.17 7.54 -5.15
C VAL A 245 -1.10 8.50 -5.91
N TRP A 246 -0.56 9.55 -6.54
CA TRP A 246 -1.32 10.57 -7.27
C TRP A 246 -1.50 10.28 -8.76
N GLN A 247 -1.17 9.06 -9.19
CA GLN A 247 -1.45 8.61 -10.54
C GLN A 247 -2.95 8.71 -10.86
N PRO A 248 -3.32 8.91 -12.13
CA PRO A 248 -4.71 8.82 -12.55
C PRO A 248 -5.34 7.48 -12.17
N ALA A 249 -6.61 7.50 -11.75
CA ALA A 249 -7.27 6.29 -11.24
C ALA A 249 -7.34 5.16 -12.29
N PHE A 250 -7.43 5.50 -13.57
CA PHE A 250 -7.45 4.50 -14.65
C PHE A 250 -6.12 3.78 -14.86
N GLU A 251 -4.99 4.30 -14.37
CA GLU A 251 -3.66 3.68 -14.47
C GLU A 251 -3.42 2.60 -13.41
N GLN A 252 -4.20 2.60 -12.32
CA GLN A 252 -4.10 1.58 -11.26
C GLN A 252 -4.55 0.18 -11.71
N GLY A 253 -5.14 0.06 -12.90
CA GLY A 253 -5.74 -1.18 -13.39
C GLY A 253 -7.12 -1.45 -12.79
N LEU A 254 -7.59 -2.70 -12.90
CA LEU A 254 -8.92 -3.13 -12.41
C LEU A 254 -8.90 -3.44 -10.91
N THR A 255 -8.74 -2.40 -10.09
CA THR A 255 -8.91 -2.46 -8.63
C THR A 255 -10.37 -2.31 -8.20
N ILE A 256 -10.70 -2.65 -6.96
CA ILE A 256 -12.07 -2.50 -6.47
C ILE A 256 -12.54 -1.03 -6.40
N GLU A 257 -11.61 -0.12 -6.12
CA GLU A 257 -11.84 1.32 -6.06
C GLU A 257 -12.21 1.86 -7.45
N THR A 258 -11.45 1.49 -8.47
CA THR A 258 -11.66 1.93 -9.86
C THR A 258 -12.93 1.33 -10.45
N VAL A 259 -13.24 0.07 -10.13
CA VAL A 259 -14.51 -0.56 -10.51
C VAL A 259 -15.68 0.14 -9.81
N GLY A 260 -15.58 0.41 -8.51
CA GLY A 260 -16.60 1.14 -7.75
C GLY A 260 -16.84 2.55 -8.32
N LEU A 261 -15.76 3.29 -8.59
CA LEU A 261 -15.81 4.62 -9.21
C LEU A 261 -16.39 4.55 -10.62
N GLY A 262 -15.98 3.57 -11.43
CA GLY A 262 -16.48 3.33 -12.79
C GLY A 262 -17.98 3.10 -12.82
N ILE A 263 -18.50 2.23 -11.95
CA ILE A 263 -19.94 1.98 -11.81
C ILE A 263 -20.65 3.27 -11.37
N LEU A 264 -20.14 3.95 -10.34
CA LEU A 264 -20.78 5.15 -9.79
C LEU A 264 -20.84 6.28 -10.82
N THR A 265 -19.75 6.50 -11.56
CA THR A 265 -19.63 7.54 -12.59
C THR A 265 -20.48 7.21 -13.81
N LEU A 266 -20.48 5.96 -14.29
CA LEU A 266 -21.30 5.52 -15.42
C LEU A 266 -22.80 5.64 -15.11
N VAL A 267 -23.24 5.15 -13.94
CA VAL A 267 -24.65 5.24 -13.53
C VAL A 267 -25.07 6.70 -13.40
N THR A 268 -24.23 7.56 -12.80
CA THR A 268 -24.53 8.98 -12.66
C THR A 268 -24.57 9.68 -14.00
N ALA A 269 -23.60 9.46 -14.89
CA ALA A 269 -23.55 10.05 -16.22
C ALA A 269 -24.76 9.64 -17.07
N CYS A 270 -25.09 8.34 -17.12
CA CYS A 270 -26.28 7.85 -17.81
C CYS A 270 -27.56 8.49 -17.25
N TYR A 271 -27.68 8.55 -15.92
CA TYR A 271 -28.83 9.20 -15.28
C TYR A 271 -28.94 10.68 -15.71
N LEU A 272 -27.84 11.43 -15.69
CA LEU A 272 -27.83 12.83 -16.06
C LEU A 272 -28.16 13.02 -17.55
N ILE A 273 -27.59 12.22 -18.45
CA ILE A 273 -27.85 12.32 -19.91
C ILE A 273 -29.32 12.06 -20.23
N PHE A 274 -29.94 11.06 -19.60
CA PHE A 274 -31.31 10.65 -19.96
C PHE A 274 -32.40 11.37 -19.17
N TYR A 275 -32.11 11.85 -17.94
CA TYR A 275 -33.14 12.31 -17.02
C TYR A 275 -32.86 13.68 -16.37
N SER A 276 -31.64 14.21 -16.43
CA SER A 276 -31.39 15.55 -15.89
C SER A 276 -32.04 16.59 -16.77
N THR A 277 -32.78 17.50 -16.13
CA THR A 277 -33.36 18.67 -16.78
C THR A 277 -32.47 19.91 -16.70
N GLY A 278 -31.32 19.84 -15.98
CA GLY A 278 -30.51 21.00 -15.62
C GLY A 278 -29.00 20.79 -15.76
N TRP A 279 -28.32 21.76 -16.39
CA TRP A 279 -26.86 21.73 -16.58
C TRP A 279 -26.05 21.77 -15.28
N ILE A 280 -26.63 22.28 -14.18
CA ILE A 280 -25.96 22.41 -12.88
C ILE A 280 -25.61 21.04 -12.29
N GLU A 281 -26.45 20.02 -12.46
CA GLU A 281 -26.16 18.67 -11.96
C GLU A 281 -25.00 18.03 -12.73
N SER A 282 -24.87 18.35 -14.01
CA SER A 282 -23.71 17.95 -14.83
C SER A 282 -22.43 18.65 -14.37
N VAL A 283 -22.50 19.94 -14.03
CA VAL A 283 -21.35 20.65 -13.44
C VAL A 283 -20.99 20.06 -12.07
N ALA A 284 -21.98 19.77 -11.23
CA ALA A 284 -21.79 19.10 -9.94
C ALA A 284 -21.05 17.78 -10.11
N PHE A 285 -21.48 16.98 -11.08
CA PHE A 285 -20.86 15.71 -11.40
C PHE A 285 -19.40 15.89 -11.82
N LEU A 286 -19.11 16.85 -12.71
CA LEU A 286 -17.75 17.12 -13.16
C LEU A 286 -16.83 17.60 -12.03
N VAL A 287 -17.33 18.40 -11.08
CA VAL A 287 -16.58 18.87 -9.91
C VAL A 287 -16.01 17.72 -9.07
N PHE A 288 -16.71 16.59 -8.98
CA PHE A 288 -16.22 15.41 -8.26
C PHE A 288 -15.57 14.37 -9.18
N ALA A 289 -16.12 14.14 -10.38
CA ALA A 289 -15.66 13.10 -11.29
C ALA A 289 -14.28 13.41 -11.87
N VAL A 290 -14.00 14.67 -12.23
CA VAL A 290 -12.71 15.05 -12.83
C VAL A 290 -11.55 14.82 -11.84
N PRO A 291 -11.58 15.33 -10.59
CA PRO A 291 -10.54 15.01 -9.62
C PRO A 291 -10.42 13.52 -9.31
N ALA A 292 -11.54 12.80 -9.20
CA ALA A 292 -11.51 11.35 -8.92
C ALA A 292 -10.76 10.57 -10.01
N TRP A 293 -10.96 10.90 -11.28
CA TRP A 293 -10.28 10.20 -12.37
C TRP A 293 -8.83 10.65 -12.59
N LEU A 294 -8.53 11.92 -12.34
CA LEU A 294 -7.18 12.48 -12.51
C LEU A 294 -6.25 12.17 -11.34
N ASN A 295 -6.77 11.80 -10.18
CA ASN A 295 -5.99 11.54 -8.99
C ASN A 295 -6.62 10.45 -8.12
N ALA A 296 -5.95 9.29 -8.04
CA ALA A 296 -6.42 8.17 -7.24
C ALA A 296 -6.61 8.49 -5.75
N ASP A 297 -5.77 9.37 -5.18
CA ASP A 297 -5.85 9.80 -3.78
C ASP A 297 -7.12 10.63 -3.49
N ALA A 298 -7.72 11.26 -4.51
CA ALA A 298 -8.96 12.02 -4.40
C ALA A 298 -10.23 11.18 -4.61
N VAL A 299 -10.11 9.92 -5.06
CA VAL A 299 -11.25 9.03 -5.35
C VAL A 299 -12.20 8.90 -4.15
N PRO A 300 -11.72 8.65 -2.91
CA PRO A 300 -12.64 8.41 -1.80
C PRO A 300 -13.60 9.57 -1.49
N PRO A 301 -13.13 10.81 -1.20
CA PRO A 301 -14.04 11.92 -0.91
C PRO A 301 -14.88 12.32 -2.13
N CYS A 302 -14.36 12.18 -3.35
CA CYS A 302 -15.12 12.45 -4.56
C CYS A 302 -16.23 11.42 -4.79
N SER A 303 -16.02 10.15 -4.45
CA SER A 303 -17.05 9.12 -4.56
C SER A 303 -18.22 9.39 -3.61
N ILE A 304 -17.96 9.92 -2.41
CA ILE A 304 -18.98 10.40 -1.48
C ILE A 304 -19.78 11.55 -2.13
N GLY A 305 -19.10 12.51 -2.75
CA GLY A 305 -19.74 13.62 -3.47
C GLY A 305 -20.64 13.16 -4.61
N ILE A 306 -20.15 12.25 -5.48
CA ILE A 306 -20.93 11.69 -6.59
C ILE A 306 -22.13 10.89 -6.06
N ALA A 307 -21.94 10.09 -5.01
CA ALA A 307 -23.03 9.31 -4.42
C ALA A 307 -24.11 10.22 -3.81
N LEU A 308 -23.72 11.28 -3.10
CA LEU A 308 -24.66 12.26 -2.56
C LEU A 308 -25.42 12.99 -3.67
N LEU A 309 -24.75 13.35 -4.76
CA LEU A 309 -25.35 13.95 -5.94
C LEU A 309 -26.37 13.01 -6.57
N LEU A 310 -25.97 11.78 -6.91
CA LEU A 310 -26.85 10.78 -7.52
C LEU A 310 -28.06 10.47 -6.64
N GLY A 311 -27.85 10.24 -5.34
CA GLY A 311 -28.92 10.02 -4.38
C GLY A 311 -29.89 11.20 -4.33
N ARG A 312 -29.37 12.44 -4.41
CA ARG A 312 -30.20 13.63 -4.42
C ARG A 312 -31.02 13.77 -5.70
N SER A 313 -30.41 13.55 -6.85
CA SER A 313 -31.08 13.67 -8.14
C SER A 313 -32.16 12.60 -8.30
N LEU A 314 -31.88 11.35 -7.89
CA LEU A 314 -32.88 10.27 -7.88
C LEU A 314 -34.09 10.57 -7.00
N VAL A 315 -33.91 11.33 -5.91
CA VAL A 315 -35.02 11.79 -5.07
C VAL A 315 -35.81 12.91 -5.73
N ALA A 316 -35.14 13.85 -6.41
CA ALA A 316 -35.77 14.99 -7.06
C ALA A 316 -36.55 14.57 -8.32
N HIS A 317 -35.97 13.67 -9.11
CA HIS A 317 -36.53 13.15 -10.35
C HIS A 317 -36.54 11.61 -10.28
N PRO A 318 -37.55 11.03 -9.59
CA PRO A 318 -37.66 9.59 -9.45
C PRO A 318 -37.77 8.92 -10.82
N TYR A 319 -36.98 7.87 -11.01
CA TYR A 319 -37.01 7.04 -12.22
C TYR A 319 -38.44 6.56 -12.50
N PRO A 320 -38.95 6.67 -13.74
CA PRO A 320 -40.10 5.87 -14.14
C PRO A 320 -39.62 4.41 -14.25
N ILE A 321 -39.78 3.63 -13.17
CA ILE A 321 -39.44 2.20 -13.08
C ILE A 321 -40.12 1.34 -14.16
N GLN A 322 -41.02 1.92 -14.97
CA GLN A 322 -41.65 1.27 -16.12
C GLN A 322 -40.70 0.97 -17.30
N LEU A 323 -39.52 1.60 -17.40
CA LEU A 323 -38.60 1.41 -18.53
C LEU A 323 -37.65 0.22 -18.40
N LEU A 324 -37.40 -0.27 -17.17
CA LEU A 324 -36.78 -1.58 -16.96
C LEU A 324 -37.89 -2.63 -17.00
N LYS A 325 -38.19 -3.13 -18.21
CA LYS A 325 -38.88 -4.42 -18.46
C LYS A 325 -38.13 -5.63 -17.85
N ALA A 326 -37.28 -5.45 -16.84
CA ALA A 326 -36.63 -6.53 -16.11
C ALA A 326 -37.62 -7.41 -15.34
N LYS A 327 -38.85 -6.93 -15.09
CA LYS A 327 -39.94 -7.74 -14.54
C LYS A 327 -40.33 -8.93 -15.43
N GLU A 328 -40.04 -8.89 -16.73
CA GLU A 328 -40.29 -10.01 -17.64
C GLU A 328 -39.17 -11.08 -17.59
N PHE A 329 -37.96 -10.74 -17.12
CA PHE A 329 -36.80 -11.64 -17.14
C PHE A 329 -36.35 -12.15 -15.75
N LEU A 330 -36.61 -11.42 -14.67
CA LEU A 330 -36.23 -11.85 -13.31
C LEU A 330 -37.35 -11.60 -12.31
N SER A 331 -37.77 -12.66 -11.60
CA SER A 331 -38.70 -12.49 -10.49
C SER A 331 -38.03 -11.67 -9.36
N PRO A 332 -38.79 -10.85 -8.61
CA PRO A 332 -38.25 -10.08 -7.49
C PRO A 332 -37.56 -10.93 -6.42
N ALA A 333 -37.97 -12.19 -6.27
CA ALA A 333 -37.36 -13.16 -5.36
C ALA A 333 -35.97 -13.60 -5.85
N VAL A 334 -35.81 -13.89 -7.15
CA VAL A 334 -34.52 -14.24 -7.75
C VAL A 334 -33.56 -13.06 -7.69
N GLY A 335 -34.03 -11.83 -7.94
CA GLY A 335 -33.19 -10.64 -7.80
C GLY A 335 -32.66 -10.41 -6.39
N ARG A 336 -33.50 -10.67 -5.36
CA ARG A 336 -33.06 -10.62 -3.95
C ARG A 336 -32.06 -11.73 -3.63
N LEU A 337 -32.28 -12.95 -4.12
CA LEU A 337 -31.36 -14.07 -3.93
C LEU A 337 -29.99 -13.76 -4.55
N LEU A 338 -29.95 -13.27 -5.80
CA LEU A 338 -28.70 -12.88 -6.47
C LEU A 338 -27.97 -11.76 -5.72
N LEU A 339 -28.70 -10.78 -5.18
CA LEU A 339 -28.10 -9.72 -4.38
C LEU A 339 -27.48 -10.28 -3.09
N ILE A 340 -28.17 -11.19 -2.39
CA ILE A 340 -27.64 -11.83 -1.17
C ILE A 340 -26.41 -12.68 -1.49
N VAL A 341 -26.47 -13.50 -2.54
CA VAL A 341 -25.34 -14.33 -2.99
C VAL A 341 -24.17 -13.45 -3.41
N GLY A 342 -24.42 -12.38 -4.17
CA GLY A 342 -23.40 -11.43 -4.59
C GLY A 342 -22.73 -10.71 -3.41
N LEU A 343 -23.53 -10.26 -2.43
CA LEU A 343 -23.01 -9.69 -1.19
C LEU A 343 -22.16 -10.68 -0.40
N PHE A 344 -22.61 -11.94 -0.31
CA PHE A 344 -21.86 -12.98 0.38
C PHE A 344 -20.52 -13.25 -0.29
N ILE A 345 -20.49 -13.40 -1.62
CA ILE A 345 -19.26 -13.59 -2.40
C ILE A 345 -18.32 -12.38 -2.23
N LEU A 346 -18.85 -11.16 -2.29
CA LEU A 346 -18.08 -9.93 -2.12
C LEU A 346 -17.48 -9.83 -0.72
N SER A 347 -18.29 -10.02 0.33
CA SER A 347 -17.84 -10.04 1.72
C SER A 347 -16.81 -11.14 1.99
N TRP A 348 -17.00 -12.33 1.42
CA TRP A 348 -16.05 -13.44 1.54
C TRP A 348 -14.71 -13.10 0.89
N LYS A 349 -14.72 -12.60 -0.35
CA LYS A 349 -13.50 -12.18 -1.05
C LYS A 349 -12.79 -11.01 -0.35
N ALA A 350 -13.55 -10.06 0.22
CA ALA A 350 -13.00 -8.95 1.00
C ALA A 350 -12.35 -9.45 2.29
N ALA A 351 -13.04 -10.32 3.03
CA ALA A 351 -12.51 -10.92 4.25
C ALA A 351 -11.25 -11.77 3.98
N ALA A 352 -11.15 -12.39 2.81
CA ALA A 352 -9.98 -13.14 2.37
C ALA A 352 -8.80 -12.27 1.90
N GLY A 353 -9.00 -10.97 1.67
CA GLY A 353 -7.99 -10.11 1.02
C GLY A 353 -7.70 -10.52 -0.43
N ALA A 354 -8.67 -11.16 -1.10
CA ALA A 354 -8.53 -11.68 -2.46
C ALA A 354 -9.06 -10.72 -3.54
N LEU A 355 -9.48 -9.52 -3.13
CA LEU A 355 -9.99 -8.50 -4.04
C LEU A 355 -8.82 -7.66 -4.59
N PRO A 356 -8.75 -7.43 -5.92
CA PRO A 356 -7.75 -6.53 -6.50
C PRO A 356 -7.79 -5.15 -5.85
N GLY A 357 -6.63 -4.65 -5.38
CA GLY A 357 -6.53 -3.39 -4.65
C GLY A 357 -6.70 -3.50 -3.12
N GLN A 358 -7.26 -4.61 -2.63
CA GLN A 358 -7.40 -4.88 -1.18
C GLN A 358 -6.50 -6.06 -0.79
N SER A 359 -5.24 -5.78 -0.48
CA SER A 359 -4.29 -6.81 -0.01
C SER A 359 -4.52 -7.25 1.44
N GLN A 360 -5.37 -6.54 2.19
CA GLN A 360 -5.63 -6.81 3.60
C GLN A 360 -6.81 -7.76 3.78
N ARG A 361 -6.62 -8.74 4.66
CA ARG A 361 -7.64 -9.70 5.06
C ARG A 361 -8.22 -9.39 6.44
N LEU A 362 -9.30 -10.08 6.80
CA LEU A 362 -10.02 -9.89 8.06
C LEU A 362 -9.09 -10.12 9.26
N GLY A 363 -8.95 -9.11 10.11
CA GLY A 363 -8.06 -9.16 11.26
C GLY A 363 -8.10 -7.88 12.11
N TRP A 364 -7.24 -7.83 13.11
CA TRP A 364 -7.18 -6.77 14.10
C TRP A 364 -5.74 -6.43 14.45
N GLY A 365 -5.44 -5.13 14.58
CA GLY A 365 -4.10 -4.65 14.94
C GLY A 365 -3.45 -3.87 13.82
N VAL A 366 -2.14 -4.02 13.67
CA VAL A 366 -1.32 -3.30 12.68
C VAL A 366 -0.77 -4.26 11.62
N ASP A 367 -0.66 -3.82 10.39
CA ASP A 367 0.00 -4.60 9.33
C ASP A 367 1.48 -4.88 9.70
N PRO A 368 2.00 -6.11 9.51
CA PRO A 368 3.42 -6.41 9.69
C PRO A 368 4.40 -5.49 8.92
N GLU A 369 4.02 -4.96 7.76
CA GLU A 369 4.79 -3.95 7.01
C GLU A 369 4.92 -2.62 7.75
N LEU A 370 4.12 -2.42 8.80
CA LEU A 370 4.15 -1.23 9.64
C LEU A 370 4.70 -1.50 11.05
N ASP A 371 5.26 -2.70 11.29
CA ASP A 371 5.91 -3.04 12.55
C ASP A 371 7.21 -2.24 12.74
N ILE A 372 7.30 -1.49 13.83
CA ILE A 372 8.45 -0.64 14.16
C ILE A 372 9.49 -1.32 15.06
N THR A 373 9.20 -2.50 15.59
CA THR A 373 10.00 -3.12 16.66
C THR A 373 11.45 -3.38 16.23
N LEU A 374 11.65 -4.07 15.11
CA LEU A 374 12.97 -4.40 14.57
C LEU A 374 13.74 -3.17 14.08
N LEU A 375 13.04 -2.22 13.46
CA LEU A 375 13.64 -0.93 13.09
C LEU A 375 14.12 -0.18 14.34
N GLY A 376 13.27 -0.10 15.36
CA GLY A 376 13.56 0.54 16.64
C GLY A 376 14.74 -0.09 17.38
N GLN A 377 14.90 -1.42 17.30
CA GLN A 377 16.08 -2.10 17.84
C GLN A 377 17.37 -1.73 17.09
N ALA A 378 17.29 -1.54 15.76
CA ALA A 378 18.45 -1.21 14.94
C ALA A 378 18.90 0.25 15.09
N ILE A 379 17.97 1.22 15.09
CA ILE A 379 18.29 2.66 15.09
C ILE A 379 18.07 3.33 16.44
N GLY A 380 17.20 2.80 17.30
CA GLY A 380 16.83 3.41 18.58
C GLY A 380 18.03 3.72 19.49
N PRO A 381 18.98 2.77 19.68
CA PRO A 381 20.16 2.99 20.53
C PRO A 381 21.19 3.99 20.00
N LEU A 382 21.11 4.40 18.73
CA LEU A 382 22.12 5.22 18.06
C LEU A 382 21.75 6.71 18.09
N ASP A 383 22.64 7.57 18.58
CA ASP A 383 22.38 9.02 18.68
C ASP A 383 22.73 9.75 17.37
N TYR A 384 21.91 9.54 16.34
CA TYR A 384 22.06 10.24 15.06
C TYR A 384 21.61 11.70 15.13
N GLU A 385 22.27 12.57 14.37
CA GLU A 385 21.93 13.99 14.23
C GLU A 385 21.79 14.37 12.75
N GLY A 386 21.04 15.41 12.42
CA GLY A 386 20.93 15.87 11.04
C GLY A 386 19.77 15.24 10.27
N THR A 387 20.02 14.69 9.08
CA THR A 387 18.94 14.23 8.20
C THR A 387 18.98 12.74 7.86
N ALA A 388 17.78 12.20 7.64
CA ALA A 388 17.59 10.90 7.03
C ALA A 388 16.89 11.05 5.68
N HIS A 389 17.30 10.24 4.72
CA HIS A 389 16.55 10.08 3.47
C HIS A 389 15.61 8.88 3.60
N CYS A 390 14.32 9.14 3.45
CA CYS A 390 13.27 8.14 3.50
C CYS A 390 12.64 8.01 2.12
N MET A 391 12.60 6.80 1.57
CA MET A 391 12.05 6.59 0.23
C MET A 391 10.52 6.69 0.17
N ASP A 392 9.84 6.53 1.30
CA ASP A 392 8.38 6.62 1.38
C ASP A 392 7.91 7.24 2.71
N ILE A 393 6.60 7.47 2.79
CA ILE A 393 5.96 8.09 3.96
C ILE A 393 5.96 7.16 5.18
N ALA A 394 5.95 5.84 4.98
CA ALA A 394 6.04 4.86 6.07
C ALA A 394 7.40 4.98 6.77
N SER A 395 8.49 4.96 6.00
CA SER A 395 9.84 5.14 6.52
C SER A 395 10.02 6.46 7.27
N ALA A 396 9.50 7.57 6.71
CA ALA A 396 9.55 8.88 7.37
C ALA A 396 8.74 8.92 8.68
N GLY A 397 7.55 8.34 8.68
CA GLY A 397 6.69 8.25 9.87
C GLY A 397 7.31 7.39 10.97
N MET A 398 7.80 6.20 10.64
CA MET A 398 8.42 5.30 11.61
C MET A 398 9.66 5.91 12.25
N LEU A 399 10.51 6.57 11.46
CA LEU A 399 11.67 7.30 11.98
C LEU A 399 11.24 8.37 12.98
N SER A 400 10.29 9.21 12.58
CA SER A 400 9.80 10.32 13.41
C SER A 400 9.18 9.85 14.72
N TRP A 401 8.59 8.64 14.73
CA TRP A 401 8.02 8.02 15.92
C TRP A 401 9.09 7.41 16.83
N ILE A 402 10.06 6.68 16.27
CA ILE A 402 11.15 6.05 17.03
C ILE A 402 12.11 7.11 17.61
N LYS A 403 12.41 8.15 16.82
CA LYS A 403 13.30 9.27 17.17
C LYS A 403 12.49 10.51 17.52
N ALA A 404 11.71 10.39 18.59
CA ALA A 404 10.87 11.47 19.12
C ALA A 404 11.68 12.65 19.72
N ASP A 405 13.00 12.53 19.82
CA ASP A 405 13.90 13.63 20.19
C ASP A 405 14.20 14.58 19.01
N HIS A 406 13.81 14.19 17.79
CA HIS A 406 13.90 14.99 16.57
C HIS A 406 15.32 15.46 16.21
N LYS A 407 16.36 14.81 16.76
CA LYS A 407 17.76 15.11 16.44
C LYS A 407 18.11 14.71 15.01
N ILE A 408 17.64 13.54 14.58
CA ILE A 408 17.61 13.11 13.20
C ILE A 408 16.18 13.23 12.66
N ARG A 409 16.04 13.84 11.49
CA ARG A 409 14.74 14.10 10.87
C ARG A 409 14.70 13.63 9.42
N PRO A 410 13.57 13.07 8.94
CA PRO A 410 13.39 12.89 7.51
C PRO A 410 13.58 14.22 6.77
N TYR A 411 14.18 14.18 5.57
CA TYR A 411 14.37 15.40 4.77
C TYR A 411 13.03 16.00 4.34
N LEU A 412 12.27 15.28 3.51
CA LEU A 412 10.92 15.65 3.06
C LEU A 412 10.09 14.39 2.86
N THR A 413 8.81 14.43 3.20
CA THR A 413 7.85 13.43 2.72
C THR A 413 7.46 13.73 1.26
N HIS A 414 7.03 12.72 0.50
CA HIS A 414 6.55 12.94 -0.87
C HIS A 414 5.41 13.96 -0.95
N ARG A 415 4.54 14.01 0.06
CA ARG A 415 3.41 14.95 0.10
C ARG A 415 3.89 16.38 0.29
N GLN A 416 4.85 16.61 1.18
CA GLN A 416 5.50 17.92 1.33
C GLN A 416 6.25 18.31 0.05
N ALA A 417 6.99 17.37 -0.56
CA ALA A 417 7.68 17.59 -1.81
C ALA A 417 6.73 17.96 -2.97
N LEU A 418 5.55 17.33 -3.05
CA LEU A 418 4.49 17.68 -4.01
C LEU A 418 4.05 19.14 -3.84
N VAL A 419 3.71 19.55 -2.62
CA VAL A 419 3.20 20.90 -2.32
C VAL A 419 4.28 21.96 -2.53
N GLN A 420 5.55 21.63 -2.28
CA GLN A 420 6.67 22.57 -2.41
C GLN A 420 7.28 22.67 -3.81
N GLY A 421 6.79 21.92 -4.80
CA GLY A 421 7.41 21.94 -6.14
C GLY A 421 8.66 21.06 -6.30
N ARG A 422 8.95 20.17 -5.33
CA ARG A 422 10.20 19.39 -5.23
C ARG A 422 10.02 17.88 -5.45
N LEU A 423 8.83 17.44 -5.87
CA LEU A 423 8.54 16.01 -6.04
C LEU A 423 9.48 15.32 -7.02
N PHE A 424 9.81 16.00 -8.14
CA PHE A 424 10.76 15.46 -9.11
C PHE A 424 12.14 15.21 -8.51
N ASP A 425 12.61 16.12 -7.66
CA ASP A 425 13.90 15.99 -7.01
C ASP A 425 13.92 14.76 -6.08
N GLU A 426 12.89 14.52 -5.28
CA GLU A 426 12.85 13.34 -4.41
C GLU A 426 12.74 12.03 -5.19
N LEU A 427 11.88 11.97 -6.21
CA LEU A 427 11.71 10.76 -7.02
C LEU A 427 12.92 10.45 -7.90
N SER A 428 13.59 11.47 -8.42
CA SER A 428 14.85 11.30 -9.15
C SER A 428 15.95 10.77 -8.23
N LEU A 429 16.02 11.21 -6.97
CA LEU A 429 16.99 10.68 -6.00
C LEU A 429 16.72 9.20 -5.71
N ASN A 430 15.45 8.83 -5.48
CA ASN A 430 15.06 7.44 -5.28
C ASN A 430 15.43 6.57 -6.49
N ARG A 431 15.24 7.09 -7.71
CA ARG A 431 15.63 6.40 -8.94
C ARG A 431 17.15 6.26 -9.08
N GLU A 432 17.91 7.31 -8.79
CA GLU A 432 19.37 7.28 -8.82
C GLU A 432 19.95 6.28 -7.80
N LEU A 433 19.34 6.18 -6.62
CA LEU A 433 19.67 5.16 -5.61
C LEU A 433 19.39 3.75 -6.15
N ALA A 434 18.21 3.53 -6.73
CA ALA A 434 17.82 2.25 -7.30
C ALA A 434 18.71 1.81 -8.47
N ASP A 435 19.17 2.76 -9.29
CA ASP A 435 20.06 2.53 -10.42
C ASP A 435 21.55 2.40 -10.01
N GLY A 436 21.89 2.68 -8.74
CA GLY A 436 23.27 2.60 -8.21
C GLY A 436 24.23 3.68 -8.72
N TRP A 437 23.71 4.80 -9.23
CA TRP A 437 24.51 5.82 -9.92
C TRP A 437 25.23 6.78 -8.98
N MET A 438 26.43 6.43 -8.54
CA MET A 438 27.13 7.16 -7.47
C MET A 438 27.65 8.56 -7.88
N LEU A 439 28.21 8.77 -9.08
CA LEU A 439 29.01 9.99 -9.36
C LEU A 439 28.88 10.68 -10.74
N GLN A 440 28.26 10.11 -11.80
CA GLN A 440 28.41 10.67 -13.15
C GLN A 440 27.12 10.75 -13.98
N LYS A 441 26.40 11.88 -13.87
CA LYS A 441 25.60 12.49 -14.95
C LYS A 441 25.52 14.02 -14.75
N PRO A 442 25.38 14.80 -15.84
CA PRO A 442 24.91 16.18 -15.74
C PRO A 442 23.46 16.18 -15.23
N ARG A 443 23.21 16.97 -14.19
CA ARG A 443 21.87 17.19 -13.65
C ARG A 443 21.10 18.14 -14.56
N ILE A 444 19.77 18.07 -14.48
CA ILE A 444 18.89 19.03 -15.16
C ILE A 444 19.07 20.45 -14.59
N THR A 445 19.54 20.58 -13.34
CA THR A 445 19.93 21.87 -12.73
C THR A 445 21.21 22.47 -13.33
N GLY A 446 21.95 21.73 -14.15
CA GLY A 446 23.24 22.14 -14.72
C GLY A 446 24.46 21.71 -13.88
N ASP A 447 24.25 21.19 -12.66
CA ASP A 447 25.34 20.68 -11.81
C ASP A 447 25.76 19.26 -12.19
N TRP A 448 26.93 18.83 -11.71
CA TRP A 448 27.45 17.47 -11.91
C TRP A 448 27.38 16.66 -10.63
N GLY A 449 26.89 15.43 -10.70
CA GLY A 449 27.00 14.45 -9.61
C GLY A 449 25.74 13.60 -9.39
N GLY A 450 25.92 12.34 -8.99
CA GLY A 450 24.83 11.41 -8.65
C GLY A 450 24.26 11.61 -7.25
N TRP A 451 23.52 10.61 -6.78
CA TRP A 451 22.80 10.63 -5.51
C TRP A 451 23.70 10.96 -4.31
N TRP A 452 24.98 10.54 -4.34
CA TRP A 452 25.95 10.76 -3.27
C TRP A 452 26.13 12.24 -2.91
N VAL A 453 26.22 13.09 -3.92
CA VAL A 453 26.44 14.53 -3.71
C VAL A 453 25.22 15.16 -3.04
N ARG A 454 24.00 14.75 -3.42
CA ARG A 454 22.75 15.23 -2.80
C ARG A 454 22.64 14.78 -1.34
N MET A 455 23.01 13.54 -1.05
CA MET A 455 23.03 13.04 0.33
C MET A 455 24.03 13.82 1.19
N LYS A 456 25.20 14.14 0.63
CA LYS A 456 26.21 14.96 1.32
C LYS A 456 25.73 16.40 1.56
N GLU A 457 25.10 17.03 0.57
CA GLU A 457 24.52 18.38 0.70
C GLU A 457 23.41 18.43 1.75
N ARG A 458 22.69 17.33 1.96
CA ARG A 458 21.63 17.19 2.96
C ARG A 458 22.16 16.82 4.35
N ASP A 459 23.46 16.57 4.52
CA ASP A 459 24.01 15.98 5.74
C ASP A 459 23.26 14.69 6.15
N CYS A 460 23.07 13.81 5.17
CA CYS A 460 22.31 12.57 5.35
C CYS A 460 23.16 11.51 6.06
N GLN A 461 22.74 11.13 7.28
CA GLN A 461 23.41 10.10 8.09
C GLN A 461 22.73 8.73 7.99
N LEU A 462 21.45 8.69 7.62
CA LEU A 462 20.65 7.47 7.60
C LEU A 462 19.83 7.36 6.31
N LEU A 463 19.85 6.19 5.69
CA LEU A 463 18.93 5.85 4.59
C LEU A 463 17.91 4.84 5.08
N LEU A 464 16.63 5.09 4.82
CA LEU A 464 15.53 4.18 5.18
C LEU A 464 14.83 3.70 3.91
N ILE A 465 14.93 2.40 3.69
CA ILE A 465 14.51 1.73 2.46
C ILE A 465 13.39 0.73 2.79
N PRO A 466 12.21 0.81 2.15
CA PRO A 466 11.12 -0.14 2.37
C PRO A 466 11.56 -1.59 2.14
N ASN A 467 11.11 -2.49 3.00
CA ASN A 467 11.32 -3.93 2.81
C ASN A 467 10.67 -4.37 1.48
N GLY A 468 11.41 -5.15 0.68
CA GLY A 468 10.98 -5.58 -0.64
C GLY A 468 11.35 -4.65 -1.81
N ASP A 469 11.95 -3.47 -1.58
CA ASP A 469 12.57 -2.68 -2.67
C ASP A 469 13.91 -3.32 -3.10
N THR A 470 13.78 -4.41 -3.85
CA THR A 470 14.90 -5.26 -4.27
C THR A 470 15.97 -4.53 -5.06
N ARG A 471 15.60 -3.52 -5.86
CA ARG A 471 16.54 -2.79 -6.71
C ARG A 471 17.43 -1.87 -5.88
N THR A 472 16.81 -1.07 -5.01
CA THR A 472 17.56 -0.13 -4.18
C THR A 472 18.41 -0.84 -3.14
N ILE A 473 17.87 -1.88 -2.47
CA ILE A 473 18.63 -2.69 -1.52
C ILE A 473 19.85 -3.30 -2.21
N ARG A 474 19.70 -3.87 -3.41
CA ARG A 474 20.80 -4.46 -4.17
C ARG A 474 21.88 -3.44 -4.53
N ALA A 475 21.48 -2.27 -5.04
CA ALA A 475 22.40 -1.20 -5.40
C ALA A 475 23.19 -0.68 -4.18
N LEU A 476 22.53 -0.57 -3.03
CA LEU A 476 23.17 -0.10 -1.79
C LEU A 476 24.11 -1.13 -1.18
N VAL A 477 23.79 -2.42 -1.20
CA VAL A 477 24.64 -3.49 -0.62
C VAL A 477 26.04 -3.52 -1.25
N GLU A 478 26.18 -3.13 -2.53
CA GLU A 478 27.47 -3.02 -3.22
C GLU A 478 28.23 -1.72 -2.92
N SER A 479 27.61 -0.81 -2.15
CA SER A 479 28.14 0.51 -1.82
C SER A 479 28.72 0.57 -0.39
N ARG A 480 29.14 1.77 0.04
CA ARG A 480 29.57 2.03 1.43
C ARG A 480 28.40 2.10 2.42
N TRP A 481 27.17 2.22 1.94
CA TRP A 481 25.97 2.11 2.76
C TRP A 481 25.67 0.63 2.99
N GLN A 482 25.63 0.21 4.24
CA GLN A 482 25.41 -1.18 4.60
C GLN A 482 24.16 -1.30 5.47
N PRO A 483 23.36 -2.36 5.28
CA PRO A 483 22.14 -2.54 6.07
C PRO A 483 22.50 -2.84 7.52
N MET A 484 21.65 -2.40 8.44
CA MET A 484 21.78 -2.62 9.89
C MET A 484 20.73 -3.60 10.45
N SER A 485 19.78 -4.04 9.62
CA SER A 485 18.84 -5.14 9.89
C SER A 485 18.64 -5.94 8.59
N VAL A 486 18.18 -7.18 8.72
CA VAL A 486 17.86 -8.09 7.59
C VAL A 486 16.35 -8.34 7.43
N ASP A 487 15.55 -7.94 8.40
CA ASP A 487 14.16 -8.37 8.59
C ASP A 487 13.21 -7.25 9.05
N ALA A 488 13.71 -6.04 9.29
CA ALA A 488 12.87 -4.89 9.60
C ALA A 488 11.92 -4.56 8.43
N SER A 489 10.72 -4.05 8.76
CA SER A 489 9.71 -3.57 7.81
C SER A 489 10.24 -2.44 6.91
N VAL A 490 11.15 -1.64 7.43
CA VAL A 490 11.98 -0.68 6.71
C VAL A 490 13.41 -0.98 7.08
N ILE A 491 14.25 -1.26 6.08
CA ILE A 491 15.65 -1.63 6.28
C ILE A 491 16.47 -0.34 6.46
N PRO A 492 17.08 -0.12 7.64
CA PRO A 492 17.94 1.02 7.84
C PRO A 492 19.34 0.73 7.31
N PHE A 493 19.87 1.65 6.50
CA PHE A 493 21.21 1.62 5.95
C PHE A 493 22.04 2.73 6.60
N GLY A 494 23.18 2.34 7.16
CA GLY A 494 24.17 3.24 7.76
C GLY A 494 25.47 3.25 6.96
N TRP A 495 26.30 4.26 7.19
CA TRP A 495 27.58 4.40 6.49
C TRP A 495 28.69 3.57 7.17
N SER A 496 29.30 2.62 6.45
CA SER A 496 30.28 1.68 7.01
C SER A 496 31.59 2.31 7.54
N GLY A 497 31.78 3.62 7.38
CA GLY A 497 32.93 4.37 7.91
C GLY A 497 32.58 5.32 9.06
N GLU A 498 31.33 5.31 9.53
CA GLU A 498 30.84 6.19 10.58
C GLU A 498 30.80 5.46 11.92
N LEU A 499 31.21 6.15 13.00
CA LEU A 499 31.35 5.55 14.33
C LEU A 499 30.02 5.05 14.90
N LEU A 500 28.91 5.72 14.58
CA LEU A 500 27.58 5.41 15.09
C LEU A 500 26.99 4.13 14.47
N SER A 501 27.07 3.99 13.15
CA SER A 501 26.45 2.88 12.42
C SER A 501 27.33 1.62 12.35
N SER A 502 28.66 1.78 12.35
CA SER A 502 29.60 0.66 12.21
C SER A 502 29.38 -0.50 13.19
N PRO A 503 29.13 -0.28 14.51
CA PRO A 503 28.89 -1.38 15.44
C PRO A 503 27.67 -2.24 15.08
N GLN A 504 26.57 -1.63 14.63
CA GLN A 504 25.37 -2.37 14.22
C GLN A 504 25.60 -3.12 12.90
N ILE A 505 26.31 -2.51 11.95
CA ILE A 505 26.70 -3.17 10.69
C ILE A 505 27.55 -4.41 10.99
N VAL A 506 28.55 -4.29 11.86
CA VAL A 506 29.42 -5.41 12.26
C VAL A 506 28.63 -6.49 13.00
N LYS A 507 27.70 -6.11 13.89
CA LYS A 507 26.81 -7.05 14.59
C LYS A 507 25.92 -7.85 13.63
N LEU A 508 25.60 -7.30 12.46
CA LEU A 508 24.79 -7.96 11.45
C LEU A 508 25.56 -9.00 10.63
N LEU A 509 26.89 -8.89 10.51
CA LEU A 509 27.69 -9.81 9.68
C LEU A 509 27.56 -11.29 10.11
N PRO A 510 27.70 -11.64 11.41
CA PRO A 510 27.48 -13.02 11.87
C PRO A 510 26.05 -13.51 11.66
N VAL A 511 25.06 -12.60 11.71
CA VAL A 511 23.65 -12.95 11.48
C VAL A 511 23.41 -13.32 10.02
N LYS A 512 23.95 -12.53 9.08
CA LYS A 512 23.91 -12.85 7.65
C LYS A 512 24.58 -14.18 7.34
N GLU A 513 25.73 -14.43 7.95
CA GLU A 513 26.45 -15.69 7.80
C GLU A 513 25.64 -16.87 8.38
N PHE A 514 25.07 -16.71 9.57
CA PHE A 514 24.20 -17.70 10.18
C PHE A 514 23.01 -18.03 9.27
N LEU A 515 22.32 -17.00 8.77
CA LEU A 515 21.15 -17.15 7.91
C LEU A 515 21.48 -17.79 6.55
N ASN A 516 22.68 -17.57 6.01
CA ASN A 516 22.99 -18.11 4.68
C ASN A 516 23.72 -19.45 4.73
N ARG A 517 24.47 -19.76 5.81
CA ARG A 517 25.43 -20.88 5.83
C ARG A 517 25.28 -21.84 7.00
N LYS A 518 24.71 -21.43 8.13
CA LYS A 518 24.61 -22.29 9.32
C LYS A 518 23.31 -23.08 9.35
N GLN A 519 23.19 -24.00 10.30
CA GLN A 519 22.00 -24.83 10.47
C GLN A 519 20.83 -24.00 11.02
N TRP A 520 19.83 -23.74 10.18
CA TRP A 520 18.52 -23.22 10.59
C TRP A 520 17.48 -23.53 9.50
N THR A 521 16.22 -23.57 9.91
CA THR A 521 15.06 -23.80 9.04
C THR A 521 14.00 -22.74 9.28
N TYR A 522 13.25 -22.39 8.24
CA TYR A 522 12.17 -21.42 8.33
C TYR A 522 10.88 -22.11 8.79
N SER A 523 10.24 -21.58 9.84
CA SER A 523 8.90 -21.99 10.24
C SER A 523 7.86 -21.10 9.57
N LEU A 524 6.82 -21.72 9.00
CA LEU A 524 5.69 -20.97 8.46
C LEU A 524 5.04 -20.08 9.52
N PRO A 525 4.57 -18.87 9.16
CA PRO A 525 3.91 -17.98 10.10
C PRO A 525 2.65 -18.62 10.69
N ASP A 526 2.38 -18.34 11.96
CA ASP A 526 1.18 -18.81 12.65
C ASP A 526 -0.07 -18.22 11.98
N PRO A 527 -1.08 -19.06 11.60
CA PRO A 527 -2.34 -18.58 11.06
C PRO A 527 -3.09 -17.61 11.97
N SER A 528 -2.83 -17.62 13.28
CA SER A 528 -3.42 -16.68 14.24
C SER A 528 -2.79 -15.28 14.20
N GLY A 529 -1.65 -15.13 13.52
CA GLY A 529 -0.89 -13.88 13.44
C GLY A 529 0.03 -13.67 14.65
N THR A 530 0.31 -12.41 14.98
CA THR A 530 1.14 -12.02 16.12
C THR A 530 0.26 -11.39 17.21
N PRO A 531 0.75 -11.23 18.46
CA PRO A 531 0.00 -10.53 19.50
C PRO A 531 -0.42 -9.10 19.11
N GLU A 532 0.37 -8.45 18.24
CA GLU A 532 0.12 -7.09 17.74
C GLU A 532 -0.74 -7.05 16.46
N CYS A 533 -0.85 -8.18 15.75
CA CYS A 533 -1.65 -8.37 14.55
C CYS A 533 -2.37 -9.71 14.58
N ALA A 534 -3.58 -9.72 15.13
CA ALA A 534 -4.44 -10.89 15.15
C ALA A 534 -5.08 -11.11 13.77
N ASP A 535 -4.81 -12.25 13.17
CA ASP A 535 -5.33 -12.58 11.86
C ASP A 535 -6.54 -13.51 11.96
N TRP A 536 -7.74 -12.92 11.99
CA TRP A 536 -8.97 -13.67 12.17
C TRP A 536 -9.31 -14.54 10.96
N TRP A 537 -8.91 -14.13 9.74
CA TRP A 537 -9.09 -14.96 8.56
C TRP A 537 -8.29 -16.26 8.63
N GLY A 538 -7.02 -16.20 9.03
CA GLY A 538 -6.19 -17.37 9.21
C GLY A 538 -6.66 -18.23 10.39
N MET A 539 -7.16 -17.65 11.48
CA MET A 539 -7.81 -18.42 12.56
C MET A 539 -9.04 -19.19 12.06
N LEU A 540 -9.84 -18.59 11.16
CA LEU A 540 -11.06 -19.22 10.64
C LEU A 540 -10.79 -20.27 9.56
N THR A 541 -9.75 -20.08 8.75
CA THR A 541 -9.46 -20.93 7.57
C THR A 541 -8.29 -21.88 7.75
N GLY A 542 -7.43 -21.65 8.75
CA GLY A 542 -6.14 -22.32 8.91
C GLY A 542 -5.04 -21.85 7.95
N LEU A 543 -5.33 -20.86 7.09
CA LEU A 543 -4.39 -20.38 6.07
C LEU A 543 -3.60 -19.15 6.56
N PRO A 544 -2.26 -19.23 6.68
CA PRO A 544 -1.43 -18.12 7.16
C PRO A 544 -1.26 -17.02 6.11
N ASN A 545 -0.73 -15.85 6.54
CA ASN A 545 -0.51 -14.72 5.65
C ASN A 545 0.89 -14.89 5.04
N LEU A 546 0.94 -15.11 3.73
CA LEU A 546 2.20 -15.39 3.04
C LEU A 546 2.98 -14.11 2.72
N LYS A 547 2.32 -12.94 2.71
CA LYS A 547 2.91 -11.67 2.28
C LYS A 547 4.19 -11.31 3.05
N PRO A 548 4.23 -11.38 4.40
CA PRO A 548 5.46 -11.07 5.16
C PRO A 548 6.62 -12.02 4.81
N ALA A 549 6.35 -13.32 4.66
CA ALA A 549 7.36 -14.30 4.30
C ALA A 549 7.93 -14.05 2.89
N LEU A 550 7.06 -13.67 1.95
CA LEU A 550 7.44 -13.38 0.57
C LEU A 550 8.29 -12.09 0.47
N LEU A 551 7.95 -11.06 1.25
CA LEU A 551 8.78 -9.85 1.39
C LEU A 551 10.14 -10.16 2.01
N GLN A 552 10.17 -10.99 3.04
CA GLN A 552 11.41 -11.44 3.66
C GLN A 552 12.33 -12.16 2.64
N ALA A 553 11.77 -13.07 1.85
CA ALA A 553 12.50 -13.76 0.78
C ALA A 553 13.05 -12.79 -0.27
N ARG A 554 12.25 -11.81 -0.71
CA ARG A 554 12.68 -10.74 -1.63
C ARG A 554 13.85 -9.93 -1.08
N THR A 555 13.78 -9.56 0.19
CA THR A 555 14.84 -8.79 0.86
C THR A 555 16.11 -9.61 1.04
N PHE A 556 16.00 -10.89 1.41
CA PHE A 556 17.15 -11.80 1.42
C PHE A 556 17.80 -11.93 0.04
N ARG A 557 17.02 -12.12 -1.03
CA ARG A 557 17.54 -12.14 -2.40
C ARG A 557 18.21 -10.82 -2.77
N ALA A 558 17.62 -9.69 -2.41
CA ALA A 558 18.19 -8.37 -2.68
C ALA A 558 19.53 -8.15 -1.95
N MET A 559 19.68 -8.69 -0.74
CA MET A 559 20.91 -8.71 0.04
C MET A 559 21.91 -9.81 -0.38
N LYS A 560 21.63 -10.56 -1.46
CA LYS A 560 22.43 -11.71 -1.94
C LYS A 560 22.53 -12.87 -0.93
N LEU A 561 21.54 -13.00 -0.06
CA LEU A 561 21.38 -14.12 0.88
C LEU A 561 20.49 -15.19 0.24
N TYR A 562 20.93 -15.74 -0.90
CA TYR A 562 20.11 -16.60 -1.74
C TYR A 562 19.67 -17.90 -1.05
N THR A 563 20.56 -18.54 -0.29
CA THR A 563 20.21 -19.75 0.48
C THR A 563 19.18 -19.44 1.55
N ALA A 564 19.30 -18.28 2.21
CA ALA A 564 18.30 -17.83 3.18
C ALA A 564 16.93 -17.57 2.51
N ALA A 565 16.92 -16.95 1.33
CA ALA A 565 15.69 -16.73 0.56
C ALA A 565 15.03 -18.07 0.18
N LEU A 566 15.80 -19.04 -0.32
CA LEU A 566 15.29 -20.36 -0.68
C LEU A 566 14.79 -21.15 0.54
N ARG A 567 15.44 -21.06 1.69
CA ARG A 567 14.94 -21.64 2.96
C ARG A 567 13.56 -21.12 3.36
N VAL A 568 13.25 -19.86 3.06
CA VAL A 568 11.91 -19.27 3.27
C VAL A 568 10.93 -19.74 2.19
N LEU A 569 11.37 -19.84 0.93
CA LEU A 569 10.51 -20.19 -0.21
C LEU A 569 10.13 -21.67 -0.26
N HIS A 570 10.98 -22.59 0.19
CA HIS A 570 10.72 -24.04 0.13
C HIS A 570 9.44 -24.47 0.88
N PRO A 571 9.25 -24.11 2.17
CA PRO A 571 7.99 -24.39 2.86
C PRO A 571 6.78 -23.72 2.20
N LEU A 572 6.97 -22.55 1.58
CA LEU A 572 5.90 -21.85 0.86
C LEU A 572 5.52 -22.57 -0.43
N LEU A 573 6.47 -23.08 -1.22
CA LEU A 573 6.20 -23.88 -2.42
C LEU A 573 5.50 -25.19 -2.06
N GLN A 574 5.97 -25.86 -1.00
CA GLN A 574 5.44 -27.15 -0.58
C GLN A 574 3.97 -27.08 -0.12
N HIS A 575 3.60 -26.02 0.61
CA HIS A 575 2.29 -25.91 1.24
C HIS A 575 1.35 -24.89 0.59
N TYR A 576 1.88 -23.88 -0.11
CA TYR A 576 1.14 -22.72 -0.62
C TYR A 576 1.65 -22.25 -1.99
N ASP A 577 1.46 -23.10 -2.99
CA ASP A 577 1.95 -22.91 -4.35
C ASP A 577 1.28 -21.75 -5.11
N SER A 578 1.64 -20.52 -4.79
CA SER A 578 1.11 -19.30 -5.42
C SER A 578 2.02 -18.81 -6.55
N PRO A 579 1.47 -18.12 -7.58
CA PRO A 579 2.27 -17.62 -8.69
C PRO A 579 3.36 -16.62 -8.24
N GLU A 580 3.14 -15.89 -7.16
CA GLU A 580 4.13 -14.96 -6.60
C GLU A 580 5.31 -15.68 -5.95
N VAL A 581 5.05 -16.81 -5.26
CA VAL A 581 6.09 -17.64 -4.65
C VAL A 581 6.92 -18.33 -5.75
N LYS A 582 6.27 -18.91 -6.77
CA LYS A 582 6.96 -19.47 -7.94
C LYS A 582 7.86 -18.45 -8.63
N ARG A 583 7.33 -17.24 -8.82
CA ARG A 583 8.07 -16.15 -9.45
C ARG A 583 9.32 -15.76 -8.63
N GLU A 584 9.19 -15.63 -7.31
CA GLU A 584 10.33 -15.27 -6.48
C GLU A 584 11.37 -16.40 -6.43
N PHE A 585 10.93 -17.65 -6.45
CA PHE A 585 11.79 -18.82 -6.61
C PHE A 585 12.53 -18.82 -7.95
N GLU A 586 11.82 -18.60 -9.07
CA GLU A 586 12.40 -18.48 -10.42
C GLU A 586 13.53 -17.43 -10.43
N LEU A 587 13.28 -16.26 -9.83
CA LEU A 587 14.26 -15.18 -9.77
C LEU A 587 15.48 -15.55 -8.92
N CYS A 588 15.30 -16.28 -7.81
CA CYS A 588 16.42 -16.81 -7.02
C CYS A 588 17.26 -17.80 -7.85
N GLN A 589 16.62 -18.74 -8.56
CA GLN A 589 17.33 -19.71 -9.41
C GLN A 589 18.10 -19.04 -10.54
N LYS A 590 17.51 -18.03 -11.19
CA LYS A 590 18.16 -17.27 -12.25
C LYS A 590 19.43 -16.56 -11.75
N GLU A 591 19.37 -15.92 -10.60
CA GLU A 591 20.51 -15.18 -10.05
C GLU A 591 21.61 -16.11 -9.54
N LEU A 592 21.25 -17.24 -8.92
CA LEU A 592 22.20 -18.28 -8.54
C LEU A 592 22.88 -18.91 -9.77
N ALA A 593 22.12 -19.23 -10.82
CA ALA A 593 22.67 -19.72 -12.08
C ALA A 593 23.67 -18.72 -12.68
N PHE A 594 23.36 -17.42 -12.62
CA PHE A 594 24.25 -16.38 -13.11
C PHE A 594 25.53 -16.28 -12.26
N GLN A 595 25.42 -16.38 -10.93
CA GLN A 595 26.59 -16.42 -10.05
C GLN A 595 27.48 -17.64 -10.33
N GLU A 596 26.89 -18.82 -10.46
CA GLU A 596 27.62 -20.05 -10.84
C GLU A 596 28.29 -19.92 -12.22
N GLN A 597 27.65 -19.24 -13.17
CA GLN A 597 28.25 -18.95 -14.47
C GLN A 597 29.45 -18.02 -14.35
N LEU A 598 29.41 -17.00 -13.49
CA LEU A 598 30.55 -16.12 -13.24
C LEU A 598 31.72 -16.88 -12.59
N ASP A 599 31.41 -17.79 -11.68
CA ASP A 599 32.43 -18.54 -10.93
C ASP A 599 33.05 -19.69 -11.74
N THR A 600 32.28 -20.34 -12.62
CA THR A 600 32.71 -21.59 -13.31
C THR A 600 32.67 -21.52 -14.84
N GLY A 601 32.15 -20.45 -15.42
CA GLY A 601 31.92 -20.31 -16.86
C GLY A 601 30.58 -20.86 -17.37
N ALA A 602 29.86 -21.66 -16.59
CA ALA A 602 28.52 -22.19 -16.95
C ALA A 602 27.64 -22.48 -15.71
N PRO A 603 26.31 -22.31 -15.76
CA PRO A 603 25.45 -22.67 -14.64
C PRO A 603 25.43 -24.20 -14.39
N SER A 604 25.13 -24.65 -13.16
CA SER A 604 24.84 -26.06 -12.90
C SER A 604 23.51 -26.49 -13.54
N GLN A 605 23.35 -27.80 -13.77
CA GLN A 605 22.12 -28.33 -14.35
C GLN A 605 20.91 -28.13 -13.43
N LEU A 606 21.11 -28.22 -12.11
CA LEU A 606 20.09 -27.95 -11.10
C LEU A 606 19.47 -26.55 -11.30
N ARG A 607 20.30 -25.49 -11.31
CA ARG A 607 19.80 -24.12 -11.40
C ARG A 607 19.16 -23.82 -12.75
N LEU A 608 19.79 -24.27 -13.83
CA LEU A 608 19.32 -24.01 -15.19
C LEU A 608 17.96 -24.67 -15.44
N GLN A 609 17.79 -25.94 -15.06
CA GLN A 609 16.54 -26.66 -15.29
C GLN A 609 15.44 -26.25 -14.31
N ALA A 610 15.74 -26.00 -13.04
CA ALA A 610 14.76 -25.46 -12.10
C ALA A 610 14.21 -24.12 -12.59
N TRP A 611 15.07 -23.25 -13.14
CA TRP A 611 14.65 -22.01 -13.79
C TRP A 611 13.80 -22.26 -15.04
N GLN A 612 14.21 -23.17 -15.93
CA GLN A 612 13.48 -23.48 -17.16
C GLN A 612 12.09 -24.11 -16.90
N GLN A 613 11.97 -25.01 -15.92
CA GLN A 613 10.72 -25.68 -15.57
C GLN A 613 9.72 -24.76 -14.87
N THR A 614 10.21 -23.76 -14.14
CA THR A 614 9.35 -22.79 -13.42
C THR A 614 8.98 -21.56 -14.25
N ARG A 615 9.68 -21.32 -15.37
CA ARG A 615 9.45 -20.20 -16.28
C ARG A 615 8.02 -20.23 -16.84
N GLN A 616 7.20 -19.26 -16.43
CA GLN A 616 5.93 -18.99 -17.11
C GLN A 616 6.21 -18.27 -18.45
N THR A 617 5.59 -18.73 -19.53
CA THR A 617 5.66 -18.10 -20.86
C THR A 617 4.98 -16.73 -20.84
N ASP A 618 5.79 -15.71 -21.15
CA ASP A 618 5.46 -14.33 -21.55
C ASP A 618 5.31 -13.22 -20.47
N GLU A 619 5.86 -12.05 -20.83
CA GLU A 619 5.59 -10.68 -20.32
C GLU A 619 6.34 -10.06 -19.11
N PHE A 620 7.63 -10.36 -18.85
CA PHE A 620 8.45 -9.41 -18.06
C PHE A 620 9.81 -9.13 -18.71
N PRO A 621 10.27 -7.86 -18.78
CA PRO A 621 11.60 -7.55 -19.25
C PRO A 621 12.61 -8.10 -18.22
N LEU A 622 13.19 -9.24 -18.57
CA LEU A 622 14.31 -9.94 -17.92
C LEU A 622 15.50 -9.05 -17.52
N ALA A 623 15.52 -7.78 -17.93
CA ALA A 623 16.51 -6.75 -17.60
C ALA A 623 16.63 -6.45 -16.09
N GLN A 624 15.60 -6.72 -15.28
CA GLN A 624 15.61 -6.40 -13.84
C GLN A 624 16.26 -7.46 -12.96
N ALA A 625 16.48 -8.68 -13.49
CA ALA A 625 16.98 -9.84 -12.75
C ALA A 625 18.41 -10.22 -13.18
N GLY A 626 19.25 -9.22 -13.48
CA GLY A 626 20.61 -9.43 -13.99
C GLY A 626 20.70 -9.65 -15.51
N PRO A 627 21.91 -9.58 -16.09
CA PRO A 627 22.13 -9.73 -17.52
C PRO A 627 21.66 -11.11 -18.02
N GLY A 628 21.22 -11.17 -19.28
CA GLY A 628 20.84 -12.44 -19.91
C GLY A 628 22.03 -13.39 -20.06
N PHE A 629 21.77 -14.69 -19.95
CA PHE A 629 22.80 -15.71 -20.15
C PHE A 629 23.35 -15.61 -21.59
N LYS A 630 24.66 -15.39 -21.75
CA LYS A 630 25.34 -15.42 -23.07
C LYS A 630 25.81 -16.85 -23.36
N GLY A 631 25.46 -17.42 -24.52
CA GLY A 631 25.85 -18.79 -24.94
C GLY A 631 24.69 -19.63 -25.49
N ASN A 632 25.02 -20.80 -26.04
CA ASN A 632 24.02 -21.77 -26.51
C ASN A 632 23.54 -22.60 -25.29
N HIS A 633 22.48 -22.15 -24.62
CA HIS A 633 21.94 -22.78 -23.40
C HIS A 633 20.88 -23.85 -23.69
N SER A 634 21.04 -24.56 -24.81
CA SER A 634 20.23 -25.73 -25.08
C SER A 634 20.50 -26.75 -23.96
N PRO A 635 19.47 -27.42 -23.40
CA PRO A 635 19.69 -28.45 -22.40
C PRO A 635 20.73 -29.45 -22.93
N PRO A 636 21.68 -29.92 -22.11
CA PRO A 636 22.60 -30.98 -22.54
C PRO A 636 21.79 -32.18 -23.03
N ASP A 637 22.26 -32.86 -24.08
CA ASP A 637 21.52 -33.89 -24.82
C ASP A 637 21.05 -35.10 -23.97
N SER A 638 21.48 -35.22 -22.70
CA SER A 638 20.92 -36.17 -21.74
C SER A 638 21.12 -35.72 -20.28
N VAL A 639 20.04 -35.37 -19.60
CA VAL A 639 19.99 -35.22 -18.14
C VAL A 639 19.79 -36.61 -17.53
N SER A 640 20.45 -36.93 -16.42
CA SER A 640 20.22 -38.21 -15.76
C SER A 640 18.79 -38.25 -15.20
N GLN A 641 18.07 -39.36 -15.38
CA GLN A 641 16.71 -39.52 -14.84
C GLN A 641 16.61 -39.23 -13.32
N PRO A 642 17.60 -39.61 -12.48
CA PRO A 642 17.60 -39.24 -11.07
C PRO A 642 17.66 -37.72 -10.82
N LEU A 643 18.44 -36.99 -11.62
CA LEU A 643 18.56 -35.54 -11.52
C LEU A 643 17.28 -34.84 -11.98
N GLU A 644 16.67 -35.28 -13.09
CA GLU A 644 15.40 -34.74 -13.58
C GLU A 644 14.28 -34.93 -12.54
N SER A 645 14.15 -36.13 -11.96
CA SER A 645 13.17 -36.42 -10.91
C SER A 645 13.43 -35.59 -9.64
N ALA A 646 14.69 -35.38 -9.27
CA ALA A 646 15.04 -34.53 -8.13
C ALA A 646 14.65 -33.06 -8.37
N ILE A 647 14.85 -32.55 -9.59
CA ILE A 647 14.50 -31.17 -9.96
C ILE A 647 12.98 -30.98 -9.97
N GLU A 648 12.22 -31.99 -10.41
CA GLU A 648 10.76 -31.96 -10.32
C GLU A 648 10.30 -31.84 -8.86
N GLN A 649 10.83 -32.65 -7.95
CA GLN A 649 10.47 -32.55 -6.52
C GLN A 649 10.93 -31.21 -5.89
N TYR A 650 12.11 -30.74 -6.30
CA TYR A 650 12.68 -29.48 -5.85
C TYR A 650 11.82 -28.26 -6.25
N THR A 651 11.32 -28.23 -7.48
CA THR A 651 10.45 -27.14 -7.96
C THR A 651 9.08 -27.11 -7.28
N HIS A 652 8.66 -28.23 -6.68
CA HIS A 652 7.49 -28.31 -5.80
C HIS A 652 7.81 -28.00 -4.33
N GLY A 653 9.06 -27.67 -3.98
CA GLY A 653 9.49 -27.32 -2.63
C GLY A 653 9.84 -28.52 -1.73
N ASP A 654 9.72 -29.77 -2.20
CA ASP A 654 10.07 -30.95 -1.41
C ASP A 654 11.56 -31.29 -1.53
N CYS A 655 12.38 -30.54 -0.78
CA CYS A 655 13.82 -30.77 -0.72
C CYS A 655 14.17 -32.18 -0.23
N SER A 656 13.36 -32.77 0.66
CA SER A 656 13.64 -34.09 1.24
C SER A 656 13.53 -35.20 0.20
N GLN A 657 12.47 -35.18 -0.61
CA GLN A 657 12.28 -36.11 -1.72
C GLN A 657 13.29 -35.85 -2.84
N ALA A 658 13.61 -34.59 -3.13
CA ALA A 658 14.62 -34.23 -4.12
C ALA A 658 16.00 -34.79 -3.75
N ILE A 659 16.43 -34.65 -2.48
CA ILE A 659 17.70 -35.21 -1.98
C ILE A 659 17.69 -36.74 -2.06
N ALA A 660 16.56 -37.39 -1.77
CA ALA A 660 16.42 -38.84 -1.85
C ALA A 660 16.47 -39.37 -3.30
N ALA A 661 15.96 -38.61 -4.27
CA ALA A 661 16.03 -38.95 -5.69
C ALA A 661 17.46 -38.90 -6.27
N LEU A 662 18.35 -38.07 -5.72
CA LEU A 662 19.75 -37.94 -6.13
C LEU A 662 20.61 -39.13 -5.67
N THR A 663 20.45 -40.24 -6.40
CA THR A 663 21.17 -41.50 -6.19
C THR A 663 22.40 -41.68 -7.08
N ALA A 664 22.52 -40.87 -8.15
CA ALA A 664 23.65 -40.91 -9.06
C ALA A 664 24.90 -40.25 -8.46
N ASN A 665 26.08 -40.77 -8.82
CA ASN A 665 27.39 -40.35 -8.29
C ASN A 665 28.18 -39.47 -9.28
N ASP A 666 27.54 -38.93 -10.32
CA ASP A 666 28.15 -37.95 -11.22
C ASP A 666 28.32 -36.58 -10.54
N SER A 667 29.17 -35.73 -11.12
CA SER A 667 29.54 -34.42 -10.54
C SER A 667 28.33 -33.49 -10.39
N GLU A 668 27.41 -33.45 -11.35
CA GLU A 668 26.21 -32.62 -11.29
C GLU A 668 25.23 -33.11 -10.22
N SER A 669 24.97 -34.42 -10.13
CA SER A 669 24.10 -34.99 -9.10
C SER A 669 24.65 -34.79 -7.69
N LEU A 670 25.96 -34.96 -7.48
CA LEU A 670 26.60 -34.69 -6.18
C LEU A 670 26.56 -33.20 -5.83
N TYR A 671 26.81 -32.32 -6.80
CA TYR A 671 26.73 -30.88 -6.60
C TYR A 671 25.32 -30.44 -6.25
N ALA A 672 24.33 -30.91 -7.02
CA ALA A 672 22.92 -30.65 -6.77
C ALA A 672 22.52 -31.12 -5.36
N LYS A 673 22.94 -32.32 -4.96
CA LYS A 673 22.65 -32.87 -3.63
C LYS A 673 23.23 -32.01 -2.51
N ALA A 674 24.47 -31.55 -2.65
CA ALA A 674 25.10 -30.67 -1.68
C ALA A 674 24.37 -29.31 -1.58
N GLN A 675 23.96 -28.73 -2.70
CA GLN A 675 23.19 -27.47 -2.73
C GLN A 675 21.81 -27.63 -2.08
N LEU A 676 21.09 -28.72 -2.36
CA LEU A 676 19.81 -29.00 -1.73
C LEU A 676 19.93 -29.21 -0.22
N LEU A 677 20.99 -29.87 0.25
CA LEU A 677 21.26 -30.02 1.69
C LEU A 677 21.53 -28.67 2.37
N LEU A 678 22.24 -27.76 1.71
CA LEU A 678 22.39 -26.38 2.21
C LEU A 678 21.05 -25.67 2.30
N GLU A 679 20.22 -25.79 1.29
CA GLU A 679 18.90 -25.14 1.24
C GLU A 679 17.88 -25.76 2.19
N SER A 680 18.03 -27.03 2.56
CA SER A 680 17.22 -27.67 3.60
C SER A 680 17.70 -27.37 5.02
N GLY A 681 18.84 -26.68 5.17
CA GLY A 681 19.38 -26.29 6.47
C GLY A 681 20.38 -27.27 7.09
N ASP A 682 20.97 -28.18 6.32
CA ASP A 682 21.96 -29.17 6.79
C ASP A 682 23.36 -28.93 6.16
N PRO A 683 24.13 -27.95 6.68
CA PRO A 683 25.44 -27.62 6.13
C PRO A 683 26.51 -28.70 6.35
N ASP A 684 26.39 -29.50 7.41
CA ASP A 684 27.36 -30.55 7.74
C ASP A 684 27.28 -31.71 6.74
N ALA A 685 26.06 -32.14 6.42
CA ALA A 685 25.83 -33.12 5.37
C ALA A 685 26.24 -32.57 3.99
N ALA A 686 25.95 -31.31 3.69
CA ALA A 686 26.39 -30.68 2.45
C ALA A 686 27.92 -30.66 2.31
N ALA A 687 28.65 -30.33 3.39
CA ALA A 687 30.10 -30.34 3.41
C ALA A 687 30.69 -31.73 3.13
N ALA A 688 30.06 -32.80 3.66
CA ALA A 688 30.46 -34.16 3.37
C ALA A 688 30.31 -34.50 1.87
N VAL A 689 29.20 -34.10 1.25
CA VAL A 689 28.94 -34.32 -0.17
C VAL A 689 29.88 -33.49 -1.06
N PHE A 690 30.21 -32.24 -0.70
CA PHE A 690 31.21 -31.46 -1.42
C PHE A 690 32.60 -32.12 -1.39
N ARG A 691 33.03 -32.65 -0.24
CA ARG A 691 34.30 -33.40 -0.14
C ARG A 691 34.28 -34.64 -1.04
N GLU A 692 33.16 -35.35 -1.09
CA GLU A 692 32.98 -36.52 -1.96
C GLU A 692 33.09 -36.15 -3.44
N LEU A 693 32.45 -35.06 -3.87
CA LEU A 693 32.55 -34.54 -5.25
C LEU A 693 34.00 -34.22 -5.62
N ILE A 694 34.71 -33.47 -4.76
CA ILE A 694 36.10 -33.05 -5.00
C ILE A 694 37.03 -34.26 -5.10
N GLN A 695 36.83 -35.26 -4.25
CA GLN A 695 37.64 -36.49 -4.26
C GLN A 695 37.40 -37.36 -5.50
N ARG A 696 36.14 -37.48 -5.94
CA ARG A 696 35.77 -38.38 -7.06
C ARG A 696 35.97 -37.76 -8.43
N HIS A 697 35.78 -36.45 -8.56
CA HIS A 697 35.78 -35.75 -9.84
C HIS A 697 36.76 -34.56 -9.85
N PRO A 698 38.06 -34.75 -9.55
CA PRO A 698 39.01 -33.65 -9.28
C PRO A 698 39.29 -32.71 -10.46
N GLN A 699 38.92 -33.10 -11.68
CA GLN A 699 39.09 -32.31 -12.90
C GLN A 699 37.80 -31.64 -13.38
N ASP A 700 36.69 -31.83 -12.66
CA ASP A 700 35.39 -31.27 -13.04
C ASP A 700 35.32 -29.76 -12.75
N ARG A 701 34.55 -29.04 -13.57
CA ARG A 701 34.32 -27.60 -13.43
C ARG A 701 33.70 -27.21 -12.08
N LEU A 702 32.96 -28.12 -11.44
CA LEU A 702 32.27 -27.91 -10.18
C LEU A 702 33.18 -28.08 -8.95
N VAL A 703 34.43 -28.52 -9.12
CA VAL A 703 35.38 -28.68 -8.01
C VAL A 703 35.71 -27.34 -7.34
N VAL A 704 36.03 -26.32 -8.14
CA VAL A 704 36.40 -24.99 -7.64
C VAL A 704 35.28 -24.34 -6.81
N PRO A 705 34.01 -24.25 -7.29
CA PRO A 705 32.94 -23.69 -6.48
C PRO A 705 32.60 -24.57 -5.27
N SER A 706 32.73 -25.90 -5.37
CA SER A 706 32.56 -26.80 -4.22
C SER A 706 33.63 -26.57 -3.15
N GLN A 707 34.89 -26.34 -3.54
CA GLN A 707 35.96 -26.00 -2.60
C GLN A 707 35.71 -24.63 -1.95
N ASN A 708 35.36 -23.61 -2.74
CA ASN A 708 35.02 -22.28 -2.23
C ASN A 708 33.85 -22.33 -1.24
N MET A 709 32.83 -23.14 -1.53
CA MET A 709 31.70 -23.33 -0.63
C MET A 709 32.14 -24.05 0.64
N LEU A 710 32.90 -25.14 0.53
CA LEU A 710 33.42 -25.90 1.67
C LEU A 710 34.28 -25.04 2.61
N ASP A 711 35.16 -24.19 2.06
CA ASP A 711 36.00 -23.26 2.81
C ASP A 711 35.18 -22.17 3.52
N SER A 712 33.96 -21.92 3.06
CA SER A 712 33.04 -20.92 3.60
C SER A 712 32.06 -21.46 4.64
N LEU A 713 31.96 -22.80 4.76
CA LEU A 713 31.14 -23.49 5.76
C LEU A 713 31.93 -23.61 7.08
N PRO A 714 31.21 -23.60 8.23
CA PRO A 714 31.83 -23.59 9.56
C PRO A 714 32.60 -24.87 9.93
#